data_AF-E3GKY2-F1
#
_entry.id   AF-E3GKY2-F1
#
_cell.length_a   1.000
_cell.length_b   1.000
_cell.length_c   1.000
_cell.angle_alpha   90.00
_cell.angle_beta   90.00
_cell.angle_gamma   90.00
#
_symmetry.space_group_name_H-M   'P 1'
#
loop_
_entity.id
_entity.type
_entity.pdbx_description
1 polymer ?
#
loop_
_entity_poly.entity_id
_entity_poly.type
_entity_poly.pdbx_seq_one_letter_code
_entity_poly.pdbx_strand_id
1 'polypeptide(L)'
;MKKRILGIMLSLLMVFSTVPAGVLAQEDSPADYGTPGVDYAEGEAIVYVDGGAAALNNTNSRSRSASAYETEELMTVEAAAEPAAENSPMLRSAAAQTGKSLVLVKSGQDTESLIADLQNNPNVEFAEPNYFVEAYGVNEPTDPDYTYQWALKNQLNPGSTSIPSADINAADAWKAVDTTGNTPVVAVLDSGVDYHHPDLENIMWKDGLNYKSLTDMGGGEYGYNAITGEDSKDPMDTDTGHGTHCAGIIAAEWDNDIGVAGVSPNAQIMAVRFLGQSGSDMAGAIRGYAYIQAAAKAGVNVVAINNSWGPSAVEGRQLRSVSTAATAIGRDYGVVSCFAAGNSNTNNDLNSGGIVNSPYVVTVGAMDSEGYRSFFSCYGKETVDVFAPGSQILSTTTTFTDAAHPMNTHVMPVQYLPQIQEDGDSYFYEDFENTSRVGLRLLDADGKVVETAKSSVLSPGYASDKGLQISLDSIQNDEAFAIEMVFNRDELKSIDTNALFNIAFQAGCDNAMYGQTFLLQYQDKDGNWQGIDSTQVLTKDPVSYLPARLRLSDHNWNQSTQEVNLPDFMEYKNPEAQNEVVLRLIPKPAEEGQQGVMSGKTADTATFRLDDVGFGKKASDYFYSDGTSMATPVVTGIAALLSTKFDSAEEVCARIKGGVNREEAQEDLKNASVSQGFVDAGAAFDDTQCVPVLNDLTIDGDTATLKGYFFGTQGTVSVGGQNAAITGWADNTITFTMPQGIKGKQEVIVTPENKDYGRNIFEVSTYVKGYSTLAAPDLKLDEFGDYDLRSADLYPLTMAATENKLAYLGIILESSKLKMSVYDIAAGKWDEKPVSLPENMVETPNLSFYSMTAGKTKFYLLYSAQEKVIKDGKETTKDIVRIGTYDPSAATWKTVDTELGGTEKLVVYGDKLLAVGGDDITVTDNGVTSTAKNSVLIINPETGATTGSLKDMPEGRSGATVSASGSTLMVHGGNNGLLNPDQKTYDNTLSYDGSSWNTYDDSFPAAGQFDANQTLDAAYTALNNNGMLAVGPVKDLDKAEMMDTWSFNAKDKAWAGDAGKLYSQTKTTQNIGAASGNQFYVLGYTGRDTEPLVFRSTTVDYTIL
;
A
#
# COMPACT_ATOMS: atom_id res chain seq x y z
N MET A 1 7.42 -24.77 62.19
CA MET A 1 7.94 -24.28 63.50
C MET A 1 7.22 -22.97 63.82
N LYS A 2 6.53 -22.90 64.97
CA LYS A 2 6.15 -21.71 65.78
C LYS A 2 5.38 -20.51 65.16
N LYS A 3 4.16 -20.31 65.70
CA LYS A 3 3.32 -19.09 65.74
C LYS A 3 3.93 -17.94 66.58
N ARG A 4 3.35 -16.72 66.41
CA ARG A 4 3.23 -15.51 67.30
C ARG A 4 3.97 -14.26 66.77
N ILE A 5 3.51 -13.00 66.76
CA ILE A 5 2.56 -12.16 67.58
C ILE A 5 2.31 -10.81 66.81
N LEU A 6 1.06 -10.31 66.68
CA LEU A 6 0.46 -9.06 67.28
C LEU A 6 1.08 -7.70 66.82
N GLY A 7 0.40 -6.57 66.51
CA GLY A 7 -0.99 -6.05 66.51
C GLY A 7 -0.90 -4.51 66.20
N ILE A 8 -1.76 -3.90 65.37
CA ILE A 8 -3.04 -3.21 65.72
C ILE A 8 -2.77 -2.00 66.67
N MET A 9 -3.04 -0.70 66.42
CA MET A 9 -4.30 -0.07 65.96
C MET A 9 -4.29 1.49 66.01
N LEU A 10 -5.18 2.10 65.18
CA LEU A 10 -6.14 3.21 65.45
C LEU A 10 -5.58 4.63 65.76
N SER A 11 -6.20 5.78 65.39
CA SER A 11 -7.60 6.16 65.15
C SER A 11 -7.62 7.64 64.64
N LEU A 12 -8.41 8.04 63.64
CA LEU A 12 -9.78 8.66 63.73
C LEU A 12 -9.78 10.03 64.49
N LEU A 13 -10.21 11.19 63.95
CA LEU A 13 -11.59 11.60 63.59
C LEU A 13 -11.63 13.09 63.10
N MET A 14 -12.25 13.37 61.93
CA MET A 14 -13.53 14.12 61.66
C MET A 14 -13.55 15.67 61.89
N VAL A 15 -14.23 16.53 61.10
CA VAL A 15 -15.69 16.62 60.83
C VAL A 15 -16.04 17.60 59.65
N PHE A 16 -16.77 17.06 58.65
CA PHE A 16 -17.97 17.51 57.88
C PHE A 16 -18.15 18.88 57.16
N SER A 17 -18.59 18.82 55.88
CA SER A 17 -19.99 19.15 55.48
C SER A 17 -20.39 18.82 54.01
N THR A 18 -21.49 18.05 53.88
CA THR A 18 -22.61 18.03 52.89
C THR A 18 -22.47 17.64 51.38
N VAL A 19 -23.37 16.71 50.99
CA VAL A 19 -23.65 15.90 49.76
C VAL A 19 -24.50 16.72 48.73
N PRO A 20 -24.61 16.46 47.38
CA PRO A 20 -24.65 15.17 46.65
C PRO A 20 -23.89 15.05 45.30
N ALA A 21 -23.35 13.85 45.02
CA ALA A 21 -23.02 13.41 43.67
C ALA A 21 -23.74 12.08 43.39
N GLY A 22 -24.47 12.03 42.28
CA GLY A 22 -25.11 10.83 41.78
C GLY A 22 -24.09 9.86 41.21
N VAL A 23 -24.35 8.58 41.48
CA VAL A 23 -24.00 7.38 40.71
C VAL A 23 -22.83 7.54 39.74
N LEU A 24 -21.61 7.37 40.25
CA LEU A 24 -20.50 6.87 39.44
C LEU A 24 -20.65 5.34 39.40
N ALA A 25 -20.70 4.81 38.18
CA ALA A 25 -20.54 3.39 37.93
C ALA A 25 -19.17 2.97 38.45
N GLN A 26 -19.19 1.98 39.35
CA GLN A 26 -18.01 1.26 39.78
C GLN A 26 -17.67 0.30 38.64
N GLU A 27 -16.53 0.50 37.99
CA GLU A 27 -15.91 -0.52 37.14
C GLU A 27 -15.62 -1.74 38.03
N ASP A 28 -16.32 -2.84 37.78
CA ASP A 28 -15.98 -4.13 38.37
C ASP A 28 -14.70 -4.61 37.68
N SER A 29 -13.56 -4.60 38.38
CA SER A 29 -12.41 -5.42 37.98
C SER A 29 -12.86 -6.88 37.89
N PRO A 30 -12.45 -7.65 36.87
CA PRO A 30 -12.72 -9.08 36.85
C PRO A 30 -12.11 -9.69 38.12
N ALA A 31 -12.94 -10.37 38.90
CA ALA A 31 -12.47 -11.04 40.10
C ALA A 31 -11.42 -12.09 39.70
N ASP A 32 -10.26 -12.03 40.35
CA ASP A 32 -9.20 -13.03 40.22
C ASP A 32 -9.69 -14.35 40.86
N TYR A 33 -10.22 -15.25 40.04
CA TYR A 33 -10.77 -16.53 40.47
C TYR A 33 -9.70 -17.64 40.58
N GLY A 34 -8.41 -17.36 40.32
CA GLY A 34 -7.35 -18.37 40.33
C GLY A 34 -7.31 -19.26 39.08
N THR A 35 -6.40 -20.25 39.08
CA THR A 35 -6.07 -21.17 37.97
C THR A 35 -7.16 -22.22 37.76
N PRO A 36 -7.82 -22.29 36.59
CA PRO A 36 -8.86 -23.30 36.31
C PRO A 36 -8.38 -24.74 36.48
N GLY A 37 -9.24 -25.61 37.03
CA GLY A 37 -8.93 -27.02 37.30
C GLY A 37 -7.87 -27.28 38.39
N VAL A 38 -7.27 -26.23 38.96
CA VAL A 38 -6.31 -26.29 40.06
C VAL A 38 -6.87 -25.59 41.30
N ASP A 39 -7.35 -24.36 41.13
CA ASP A 39 -7.99 -23.55 42.16
C ASP A 39 -9.51 -23.78 42.20
N TYR A 40 -10.09 -23.62 43.38
CA TYR A 40 -11.49 -23.92 43.65
C TYR A 40 -12.09 -22.92 44.63
N ALA A 41 -13.42 -22.83 44.67
CA ALA A 41 -14.12 -21.99 45.64
C ALA A 41 -13.91 -22.52 47.06
N GLU A 42 -13.21 -21.75 47.90
CA GLU A 42 -12.88 -22.16 49.28
C GLU A 42 -14.16 -22.33 50.12
N GLY A 43 -14.27 -23.47 50.80
CA GLY A 43 -15.44 -23.85 51.60
C GLY A 43 -16.59 -24.46 50.79
N GLU A 44 -16.40 -24.72 49.49
CA GLU A 44 -17.42 -25.33 48.62
C GLU A 44 -16.97 -26.67 48.03
N ALA A 45 -17.93 -27.60 47.89
CA ALA A 45 -17.72 -28.92 47.29
C ALA A 45 -18.90 -29.35 46.42
N ILE A 46 -18.62 -30.03 45.31
CA ILE A 46 -19.61 -30.73 44.49
C ILE A 46 -19.69 -32.17 44.98
N VAL A 47 -20.91 -32.64 45.26
CA VAL A 47 -21.14 -33.94 45.90
C VAL A 47 -22.12 -34.77 45.10
N TYR A 48 -21.72 -35.98 44.74
CA TYR A 48 -22.64 -36.98 44.20
C TYR A 48 -23.18 -37.84 45.34
N VAL A 49 -24.48 -37.73 45.60
CA VAL A 49 -25.13 -38.31 46.79
C VAL A 49 -26.41 -39.05 46.43
N ASP A 50 -26.59 -40.24 47.03
CA ASP A 50 -27.84 -40.99 47.00
C ASP A 50 -28.85 -40.39 47.99
N GLY A 51 -29.96 -39.90 47.45
CA GLY A 51 -31.04 -39.28 48.20
C GLY A 51 -31.03 -37.75 48.26
N GLY A 52 -30.28 -37.12 47.35
CA GLY A 52 -30.27 -35.66 47.14
C GLY A 52 -29.73 -34.87 48.34
N ALA A 53 -29.94 -33.55 48.31
CA ALA A 53 -29.40 -32.65 49.35
C ALA A 53 -29.87 -33.01 50.77
N ALA A 54 -31.07 -33.59 50.90
CA ALA A 54 -31.64 -34.04 52.17
C ALA A 54 -30.86 -35.20 52.81
N ALA A 55 -30.13 -36.01 52.05
CA ALA A 55 -29.35 -37.15 52.56
C ALA A 55 -28.01 -36.72 53.21
N LEU A 56 -27.50 -35.54 52.88
CA LEU A 56 -26.26 -34.99 53.43
C LEU A 56 -26.41 -34.56 54.89
N ASN A 57 -27.60 -34.08 55.26
CA ASN A 57 -27.90 -33.54 56.59
C ASN A 57 -28.60 -34.55 57.53
N ASN A 58 -28.77 -35.82 57.12
CA ASN A 58 -29.59 -36.80 57.84
C ASN A 58 -28.77 -37.98 58.40
N THR A 59 -28.10 -37.78 59.54
CA THR A 59 -27.39 -38.86 60.24
C THR A 59 -28.19 -39.40 61.42
N ASN A 60 -28.71 -40.63 61.27
CA ASN A 60 -29.30 -41.43 62.34
C ASN A 60 -28.22 -42.01 63.29
N SER A 61 -27.23 -41.21 63.72
CA SER A 61 -26.16 -41.65 64.63
C SER A 61 -26.01 -40.73 65.84
N ARG A 62 -26.20 -41.33 67.01
CA ARG A 62 -26.24 -40.75 68.38
C ARG A 62 -24.94 -40.09 68.89
N SER A 63 -24.12 -39.43 68.07
CA SER A 63 -22.91 -38.78 68.58
C SER A 63 -22.46 -37.53 67.78
N ARG A 64 -22.58 -36.38 68.46
CA ARG A 64 -21.84 -35.10 68.32
C ARG A 64 -21.93 -34.31 67.01
N SER A 65 -22.44 -33.06 67.16
CA SER A 65 -22.38 -31.88 66.29
C SER A 65 -22.40 -32.13 64.78
N ALA A 66 -23.60 -32.21 64.20
CA ALA A 66 -23.77 -32.05 62.76
C ALA A 66 -23.53 -30.58 62.37
N SER A 67 -22.50 -30.31 61.58
CA SER A 67 -22.43 -29.10 60.78
C SER A 67 -23.62 -29.15 59.82
N ALA A 68 -24.60 -28.26 59.96
CA ALA A 68 -25.63 -28.14 58.95
C ALA A 68 -24.97 -27.52 57.72
N TYR A 69 -24.73 -28.34 56.71
CA TYR A 69 -24.23 -27.86 55.43
C TYR A 69 -25.32 -27.01 54.77
N GLU A 70 -24.92 -25.89 54.17
CA GLU A 70 -25.76 -25.22 53.20
C GLU A 70 -25.65 -26.01 51.89
N THR A 71 -26.79 -26.40 51.32
CA THR A 71 -26.83 -27.34 50.19
C THR A 71 -27.74 -26.80 49.09
N GLU A 72 -27.28 -26.88 47.85
CA GLU A 72 -28.02 -26.55 46.64
C GLU A 72 -28.05 -27.78 45.71
N GLU A 73 -29.23 -28.24 45.34
CA GLU A 73 -29.37 -29.41 44.47
C GLU A 73 -29.17 -28.98 43.01
N LEU A 74 -28.07 -29.43 42.40
CA LEU A 74 -27.67 -29.01 41.05
C LEU A 74 -28.37 -29.84 39.97
N MET A 75 -28.37 -31.17 40.13
CA MET A 75 -28.90 -32.08 39.12
C MET A 75 -29.26 -33.44 39.71
N THR A 76 -30.44 -33.98 39.39
CA THR A 76 -30.75 -35.40 39.59
C THR A 76 -30.17 -36.22 38.43
N VAL A 77 -29.21 -37.10 38.73
CA VAL A 77 -28.48 -37.91 37.74
C VAL A 77 -29.20 -39.24 37.50
N GLU A 78 -29.72 -39.85 38.56
CA GLU A 78 -30.52 -41.09 38.49
C GLU A 78 -31.84 -40.85 39.23
N ALA A 79 -32.97 -40.90 38.53
CA ALA A 79 -34.27 -40.83 39.18
C ALA A 79 -34.51 -42.08 40.04
N ALA A 80 -35.11 -41.91 41.22
CA ALA A 80 -35.52 -43.05 42.04
C ALA A 80 -36.43 -43.98 41.23
N ALA A 81 -36.15 -45.29 41.25
CA ALA A 81 -36.97 -46.28 40.56
C ALA A 81 -38.44 -46.14 40.98
N GLU A 82 -39.37 -46.11 40.00
CA GLU A 82 -40.81 -46.08 40.32
C GLU A 82 -41.13 -47.26 41.25
N PRO A 83 -41.78 -47.02 42.39
CA PRO A 83 -42.07 -48.09 43.32
C PRO A 83 -43.02 -49.10 42.66
N ALA A 84 -42.59 -50.35 42.57
CA ALA A 84 -43.46 -51.45 42.19
C ALA A 84 -44.73 -51.40 43.07
N ALA A 85 -45.89 -51.43 42.43
CA ALA A 85 -47.18 -51.44 43.10
C ALA A 85 -47.33 -52.72 43.94
N GLU A 86 -47.05 -52.64 45.25
CA GLU A 86 -47.97 -53.04 46.34
C GLU A 86 -47.33 -53.04 47.75
N ASN A 87 -48.09 -52.45 48.68
CA ASN A 87 -48.33 -52.86 50.08
C ASN A 87 -47.19 -52.81 51.13
N SER A 88 -46.93 -51.62 51.70
CA SER A 88 -47.07 -51.36 53.16
C SER A 88 -46.63 -49.93 53.55
N PRO A 89 -47.42 -49.17 54.34
CA PRO A 89 -47.13 -47.77 54.64
C PRO A 89 -46.53 -47.63 56.04
N MET A 90 -45.23 -47.82 56.21
CA MET A 90 -44.44 -47.18 57.29
C MET A 90 -42.95 -47.29 56.96
N LEU A 91 -42.23 -46.16 57.11
CA LEU A 91 -40.79 -45.94 56.87
C LEU A 91 -40.41 -45.69 55.40
N ARG A 92 -40.73 -44.50 54.88
CA ARG A 92 -39.93 -43.85 53.84
C ARG A 92 -39.33 -42.57 54.46
N SER A 93 -38.02 -42.52 54.66
CA SER A 93 -37.32 -41.25 54.87
C SER A 93 -37.38 -40.47 53.56
N ALA A 94 -37.57 -39.15 53.62
CA ALA A 94 -37.67 -38.30 52.43
C ALA A 94 -36.44 -38.38 51.51
N ALA A 95 -35.29 -38.81 52.03
CA ALA A 95 -34.07 -39.08 51.27
C ALA A 95 -34.19 -40.26 50.29
N ALA A 96 -35.04 -41.27 50.53
CA ALA A 96 -35.11 -42.45 49.66
C ALA A 96 -35.94 -42.24 48.37
N GLN A 97 -36.42 -41.02 48.09
CA GLN A 97 -37.34 -40.74 46.96
C GLN A 97 -36.72 -39.88 45.84
N THR A 98 -35.54 -39.31 46.03
CA THR A 98 -34.93 -38.36 45.09
C THR A 98 -33.97 -39.03 44.10
N GLY A 99 -33.51 -40.26 44.38
CA GLY A 99 -32.50 -40.93 43.56
C GLY A 99 -31.11 -40.31 43.76
N LYS A 100 -30.15 -40.56 42.85
CA LYS A 100 -28.80 -39.99 42.98
C LYS A 100 -28.74 -38.60 42.36
N SER A 101 -28.10 -37.66 43.03
CA SER A 101 -28.03 -36.26 42.59
C SER A 101 -26.65 -35.66 42.83
N LEU A 102 -26.28 -34.70 42.00
CA LEU A 102 -25.19 -33.78 42.22
C LEU A 102 -25.72 -32.59 43.05
N VAL A 103 -25.02 -32.29 44.13
CA VAL A 103 -25.40 -31.26 45.11
C VAL A 103 -24.16 -30.40 45.37
N LEU A 104 -24.31 -29.09 45.27
CA LEU A 104 -23.31 -28.13 45.76
C LEU A 104 -23.47 -28.00 47.27
N VAL A 105 -22.37 -28.13 47.98
CA VAL A 105 -22.28 -28.02 49.44
C VAL A 105 -21.39 -26.85 49.82
N LYS A 106 -21.88 -25.96 50.67
CA LYS A 106 -21.14 -24.83 51.22
C LYS A 106 -20.98 -24.96 52.74
N SER A 107 -19.79 -24.68 53.24
CA SER A 107 -19.41 -24.78 54.65
C SER A 107 -18.44 -23.68 55.06
N GLY A 108 -18.37 -23.39 56.36
CA GLY A 108 -17.32 -22.52 56.92
C GLY A 108 -16.00 -23.26 57.22
N GLN A 109 -15.88 -24.52 56.80
CA GLN A 109 -14.65 -25.32 56.88
C GLN A 109 -13.77 -25.07 55.66
N ASP A 110 -12.46 -25.35 55.76
CA ASP A 110 -11.62 -25.46 54.57
C ASP A 110 -12.09 -26.61 53.68
N THR A 111 -11.92 -26.47 52.36
CA THR A 111 -12.48 -27.41 51.36
C THR A 111 -11.96 -28.84 51.55
N GLU A 112 -10.68 -29.03 51.92
CA GLU A 112 -10.12 -30.35 52.19
C GLU A 112 -10.82 -31.05 53.36
N SER A 113 -11.02 -30.34 54.47
CA SER A 113 -11.73 -30.86 55.64
C SER A 113 -13.21 -31.11 55.34
N LEU A 114 -13.85 -30.25 54.55
CA LEU A 114 -15.24 -30.41 54.09
C LEU A 114 -15.40 -31.71 53.28
N ILE A 115 -14.52 -31.93 52.30
CA ILE A 115 -14.53 -33.14 51.47
C ILE A 115 -14.30 -34.39 52.31
N ALA A 116 -13.33 -34.35 53.24
CA ALA A 116 -13.07 -35.49 54.14
C ALA A 116 -14.29 -35.81 55.01
N ASP A 117 -15.03 -34.81 55.49
CA ASP A 117 -16.26 -35.02 56.25
C ASP A 117 -17.39 -35.58 55.37
N LEU A 118 -17.56 -35.05 54.16
CA LEU A 118 -18.58 -35.50 53.22
C LEU A 118 -18.35 -36.94 52.74
N GLN A 119 -17.10 -37.31 52.45
CA GLN A 119 -16.72 -38.68 52.06
C GLN A 119 -16.94 -39.72 53.17
N ASN A 120 -17.08 -39.29 54.44
CA ASN A 120 -17.46 -40.19 55.54
C ASN A 120 -18.98 -40.44 55.62
N ASN A 121 -19.81 -39.75 54.84
CA ASN A 121 -21.25 -40.00 54.76
C ASN A 121 -21.52 -41.22 53.86
N PRO A 122 -22.21 -42.27 54.35
CA PRO A 122 -22.45 -43.49 53.58
C PRO A 122 -23.32 -43.31 52.33
N ASN A 123 -24.00 -42.16 52.19
CA ASN A 123 -24.80 -41.84 51.01
C ASN A 123 -24.01 -41.08 49.94
N VAL A 124 -22.79 -40.61 50.26
CA VAL A 124 -21.93 -39.87 49.33
C VAL A 124 -21.09 -40.87 48.55
N GLU A 125 -21.20 -40.82 47.23
CA GLU A 125 -20.39 -41.65 46.33
C GLU A 125 -19.06 -40.98 46.02
N PHE A 126 -19.08 -39.66 45.80
CA PHE A 126 -17.88 -38.83 45.80
C PHE A 126 -18.20 -37.40 46.23
N ALA A 127 -17.19 -36.72 46.74
CA ALA A 127 -17.17 -35.29 46.95
C ALA A 127 -15.84 -34.75 46.44
N GLU A 128 -15.88 -33.64 45.71
CA GLU A 128 -14.73 -32.96 45.12
C GLU A 128 -14.85 -31.45 45.30
N PRO A 129 -13.76 -30.68 45.20
CA PRO A 129 -13.83 -29.22 45.24
C PRO A 129 -14.73 -28.66 44.13
N ASN A 130 -15.38 -27.53 44.41
CA ASN A 130 -16.02 -26.74 43.35
C ASN A 130 -14.96 -25.98 42.56
N TYR A 131 -14.31 -26.66 41.62
CA TYR A 131 -13.24 -26.08 40.79
C TYR A 131 -13.76 -24.95 39.90
N PHE A 132 -12.93 -23.93 39.73
CA PHE A 132 -13.16 -22.97 38.65
C PHE A 132 -12.90 -23.65 37.31
N VAL A 133 -13.80 -23.40 36.37
CA VAL A 133 -13.70 -23.85 34.98
C VAL A 133 -13.72 -22.63 34.07
N GLU A 134 -12.90 -22.66 33.03
CA GLU A 134 -12.95 -21.65 31.96
C GLU A 134 -13.61 -22.24 30.71
N ALA A 135 -14.16 -21.37 29.88
CA ALA A 135 -14.47 -21.76 28.52
C ALA A 135 -13.14 -21.99 27.80
N TYR A 136 -13.00 -23.08 27.03
CA TYR A 136 -11.88 -23.21 26.10
C TYR A 136 -11.89 -21.99 25.17
N GLY A 137 -10.89 -21.12 25.32
CA GLY A 137 -10.69 -19.99 24.43
C GLY A 137 -10.48 -20.49 23.01
N VAL A 138 -10.87 -19.67 22.04
CA VAL A 138 -10.47 -19.86 20.65
C VAL A 138 -8.95 -19.67 20.63
N ASN A 139 -8.19 -20.69 20.21
CA ASN A 139 -6.73 -20.68 20.32
C ASN A 139 -6.16 -19.52 19.47
N GLU A 140 -5.67 -18.47 20.14
CA GLU A 140 -4.68 -17.58 19.54
C GLU A 140 -3.40 -18.39 19.23
N PRO A 141 -2.57 -17.96 18.26
CA PRO A 141 -1.31 -18.64 17.95
C PRO A 141 -0.40 -18.74 19.17
N THR A 142 0.29 -19.87 19.29
CA THR A 142 1.27 -20.14 20.36
C THR A 142 2.71 -19.88 19.93
N ASP A 143 2.90 -19.39 18.71
CA ASP A 143 4.20 -19.12 18.10
C ASP A 143 5.01 -18.09 18.92
N PRO A 144 6.31 -18.31 19.15
CA PRO A 144 7.12 -17.49 20.05
C PRO A 144 7.12 -15.99 19.72
N ASP A 145 7.07 -15.63 18.44
CA ASP A 145 7.20 -14.23 17.99
C ASP A 145 5.84 -13.55 17.78
N TYR A 146 4.72 -14.25 17.99
CA TYR A 146 3.36 -13.72 17.85
C TYR A 146 3.13 -12.46 18.71
N THR A 147 3.73 -12.39 19.90
CA THR A 147 3.64 -11.21 20.79
C THR A 147 4.27 -9.95 20.21
N TYR A 148 5.13 -10.08 19.20
CA TYR A 148 5.78 -8.96 18.51
C TYR A 148 5.04 -8.57 17.22
N GLN A 149 4.00 -9.31 16.82
CA GLN A 149 3.17 -9.02 15.65
C GLN A 149 2.00 -8.11 15.99
N TRP A 150 2.30 -6.83 16.23
CA TRP A 150 1.31 -5.83 16.61
C TRP A 150 0.12 -5.75 15.64
N ALA A 151 0.34 -6.04 14.35
CA ALA A 151 -0.69 -6.05 13.32
C ALA A 151 -1.84 -7.03 13.63
N LEU A 152 -1.54 -8.15 14.29
CA LEU A 152 -2.52 -9.17 14.70
C LEU A 152 -3.09 -8.88 16.08
N LYS A 153 -2.21 -8.42 17.00
CA LYS A 153 -2.55 -8.07 18.38
C LYS A 153 -1.59 -7.00 18.88
N ASN A 154 -2.07 -5.77 19.00
CA ASN A 154 -1.23 -4.65 19.40
C ASN A 154 -1.05 -4.63 20.91
N GLN A 155 0.12 -5.11 21.35
CA GLN A 155 0.53 -5.12 22.76
C GLN A 155 1.49 -3.98 23.11
N LEU A 156 1.75 -3.06 22.17
CA LEU A 156 2.74 -1.99 22.34
C LEU A 156 2.23 -0.85 23.25
N ASN A 157 0.94 -0.84 23.60
CA ASN A 157 0.24 0.26 24.29
C ASN A 157 -0.60 -0.18 25.51
N PRO A 158 -0.13 -1.07 26.40
CA PRO A 158 -1.00 -1.70 27.40
C PRO A 158 -1.56 -0.66 28.38
N GLY A 159 -2.88 -0.41 28.32
CA GLY A 159 -3.60 0.46 29.25
C GLY A 159 -3.57 1.96 28.93
N SER A 160 -3.09 2.38 27.76
CA SER A 160 -3.17 3.79 27.31
C SER A 160 -4.63 4.19 27.00
N THR A 161 -5.14 5.25 27.64
CA THR A 161 -6.46 5.83 27.32
C THR A 161 -6.40 6.94 26.27
N SER A 162 -5.20 7.36 25.86
CA SER A 162 -4.98 8.51 24.97
C SER A 162 -4.55 8.13 23.56
N ILE A 163 -4.00 6.92 23.37
CA ILE A 163 -3.59 6.38 22.08
C ILE A 163 -4.17 4.96 22.00
N PRO A 164 -5.11 4.71 21.06
CA PRO A 164 -5.73 3.40 20.92
C PRO A 164 -4.70 2.33 20.53
N SER A 165 -4.96 1.07 20.91
CA SER A 165 -4.15 -0.07 20.48
C SER A 165 -4.65 -0.56 19.14
N ALA A 166 -4.34 0.19 18.07
CA ALA A 166 -4.86 -0.09 16.75
C ALA A 166 -4.23 -1.37 16.17
N ASP A 167 -5.06 -2.38 15.88
CA ASP A 167 -4.73 -3.61 15.16
C ASP A 167 -5.93 -4.11 14.33
N ILE A 168 -5.82 -5.23 13.64
CA ILE A 168 -6.91 -5.72 12.77
C ILE A 168 -8.01 -6.49 13.52
N ASN A 169 -7.98 -6.61 14.85
CA ASN A 169 -8.90 -7.47 15.62
C ASN A 169 -8.89 -8.93 15.11
N ALA A 170 -7.71 -9.48 14.82
CA ALA A 170 -7.56 -10.81 14.21
C ALA A 170 -8.18 -11.92 15.08
N ALA A 171 -8.00 -11.82 16.40
CA ALA A 171 -8.52 -12.78 17.36
C ALA A 171 -10.05 -12.94 17.28
N ASP A 172 -10.80 -11.88 17.00
CA ASP A 172 -12.25 -11.93 16.84
C ASP A 172 -12.67 -12.59 15.52
N ALA A 173 -11.92 -12.33 14.45
CA ALA A 173 -12.12 -13.00 13.16
C ALA A 173 -11.94 -14.51 13.29
N TRP A 174 -10.88 -14.96 13.96
CA TRP A 174 -10.57 -16.38 14.13
C TRP A 174 -11.65 -17.16 14.88
N LYS A 175 -12.44 -16.51 15.76
CA LYS A 175 -13.62 -17.13 16.41
C LYS A 175 -14.74 -17.45 15.43
N ALA A 176 -14.78 -16.77 14.29
CA ALA A 176 -15.83 -16.87 13.29
C ALA A 176 -15.46 -17.72 12.07
N VAL A 177 -14.19 -18.17 11.96
CA VAL A 177 -13.66 -18.91 10.82
C VAL A 177 -14.10 -20.38 10.86
N ASP A 178 -14.45 -20.92 9.69
CA ASP A 178 -14.69 -22.35 9.50
C ASP A 178 -13.46 -23.00 8.86
N THR A 179 -12.76 -23.85 9.64
CA THR A 179 -11.55 -24.54 9.19
C THR A 179 -11.84 -25.91 8.56
N THR A 180 -13.11 -26.29 8.41
CA THR A 180 -13.53 -27.61 7.91
C THR A 180 -13.80 -27.67 6.40
N GLY A 181 -13.77 -26.51 5.73
CA GLY A 181 -14.00 -26.35 4.29
C GLY A 181 -12.79 -26.70 3.41
N ASN A 182 -12.87 -26.34 2.12
CA ASN A 182 -11.73 -26.47 1.20
C ASN A 182 -10.64 -25.48 1.61
N THR A 183 -9.40 -25.96 1.67
CA THR A 183 -8.21 -25.15 1.93
C THR A 183 -8.12 -23.99 0.91
N PRO A 184 -8.15 -22.73 1.36
CA PRO A 184 -7.99 -21.58 0.47
C PRO A 184 -6.56 -21.55 -0.09
N VAL A 185 -6.41 -21.27 -1.39
CA VAL A 185 -5.11 -21.00 -2.01
C VAL A 185 -5.00 -19.51 -2.29
N VAL A 186 -3.94 -18.89 -1.80
CA VAL A 186 -3.61 -17.47 -2.04
C VAL A 186 -2.40 -17.40 -2.96
N ALA A 187 -2.54 -16.70 -4.08
CA ALA A 187 -1.43 -16.47 -4.98
C ALA A 187 -0.63 -15.23 -4.56
N VAL A 188 0.67 -15.41 -4.35
CA VAL A 188 1.62 -14.30 -4.13
C VAL A 188 2.26 -13.97 -5.47
N LEU A 189 1.74 -12.95 -6.16
CA LEU A 189 2.28 -12.45 -7.43
C LEU A 189 3.33 -11.38 -7.12
N ASP A 190 4.59 -11.80 -6.95
CA ASP A 190 5.65 -10.95 -6.37
C ASP A 190 7.07 -11.41 -6.80
N SER A 191 8.09 -11.28 -5.95
CA SER A 191 9.46 -11.75 -6.20
C SER A 191 9.66 -13.26 -6.09
N GLY A 192 8.59 -14.03 -5.88
CA GLY A 192 8.65 -15.45 -5.56
C GLY A 192 8.46 -15.69 -4.07
N VAL A 193 8.64 -16.95 -3.64
CA VAL A 193 8.56 -17.34 -2.23
C VAL A 193 9.68 -18.33 -1.93
N ASP A 194 10.37 -18.15 -0.81
CA ASP A 194 11.27 -19.16 -0.25
C ASP A 194 10.45 -20.34 0.28
N TYR A 195 10.13 -21.28 -0.61
CA TYR A 195 9.34 -22.47 -0.28
C TYR A 195 10.09 -23.48 0.59
N HIS A 196 11.31 -23.16 1.03
CA HIS A 196 12.09 -23.91 2.02
C HIS A 196 12.20 -23.19 3.37
N HIS A 197 11.59 -22.00 3.52
CA HIS A 197 11.54 -21.32 4.80
C HIS A 197 10.82 -22.24 5.83
N PRO A 198 11.39 -22.46 7.03
CA PRO A 198 10.82 -23.39 8.02
C PRO A 198 9.35 -23.09 8.36
N ASP A 199 8.99 -21.81 8.38
CA ASP A 199 7.65 -21.32 8.70
C ASP A 199 6.67 -21.29 7.51
N LEU A 200 7.15 -21.64 6.29
CA LEU A 200 6.34 -21.63 5.07
C LEU A 200 6.26 -22.98 4.36
N GLU A 201 7.26 -23.85 4.51
CA GLU A 201 7.37 -25.08 3.71
C GLU A 201 6.13 -26.00 3.77
N ASN A 202 5.43 -26.00 4.91
CA ASN A 202 4.24 -26.84 5.14
C ASN A 202 2.95 -26.24 4.58
N ILE A 203 2.90 -24.91 4.40
CA ILE A 203 1.74 -24.18 3.88
C ILE A 203 1.86 -23.89 2.38
N MET A 204 2.98 -24.23 1.74
CA MET A 204 3.10 -24.08 0.29
C MET A 204 2.11 -24.96 -0.46
N TRP A 205 1.39 -24.36 -1.41
CA TRP A 205 0.59 -25.09 -2.39
C TRP A 205 1.54 -25.86 -3.32
N LYS A 206 1.42 -27.20 -3.35
CA LYS A 206 2.38 -28.11 -4.00
C LYS A 206 1.78 -29.00 -5.08
N ASP A 207 0.59 -28.66 -5.56
CA ASP A 207 -0.14 -29.47 -6.55
C ASP A 207 0.06 -29.00 -8.00
N GLY A 208 0.96 -28.06 -8.29
CA GLY A 208 1.08 -27.47 -9.63
C GLY A 208 1.32 -28.49 -10.75
N LEU A 209 2.09 -29.55 -10.46
CA LEU A 209 2.36 -30.64 -11.40
C LEU A 209 1.15 -31.56 -11.68
N ASN A 210 0.11 -31.51 -10.85
CA ASN A 210 -1.11 -32.32 -11.01
C ASN A 210 -2.05 -31.76 -12.09
N TYR A 211 -1.85 -30.51 -12.52
CA TYR A 211 -2.71 -29.82 -13.49
C TYR A 211 -2.02 -29.66 -14.83
N LYS A 212 -2.48 -30.42 -15.84
CA LYS A 212 -1.89 -30.38 -17.19
C LYS A 212 -1.86 -28.96 -17.77
N SER A 213 -2.92 -28.18 -17.59
CA SER A 213 -3.00 -26.79 -18.06
C SER A 213 -1.89 -25.91 -17.51
N LEU A 214 -1.48 -26.12 -16.25
CA LEU A 214 -0.41 -25.36 -15.60
C LEU A 214 0.97 -25.83 -16.08
N THR A 215 1.17 -27.13 -16.20
CA THR A 215 2.44 -27.68 -16.74
C THR A 215 2.65 -27.31 -18.22
N ASP A 216 1.59 -27.20 -19.02
CA ASP A 216 1.65 -26.77 -20.42
C ASP A 216 2.08 -25.29 -20.55
N MET A 217 1.79 -24.47 -19.52
CA MET A 217 2.27 -23.09 -19.41
C MET A 217 3.70 -22.99 -18.87
N GLY A 218 4.29 -24.11 -18.45
CA GLY A 218 5.63 -24.16 -17.87
C GLY A 218 5.69 -24.04 -16.35
N GLY A 219 4.55 -24.16 -15.65
CA GLY A 219 4.50 -24.18 -14.18
C GLY A 219 5.16 -25.41 -13.55
N GLY A 220 5.66 -25.22 -12.33
CA GLY A 220 6.30 -26.22 -11.50
C GLY A 220 5.42 -26.74 -10.37
N GLU A 221 6.06 -27.27 -9.31
CA GLU A 221 5.38 -27.85 -8.15
C GLU A 221 4.66 -26.79 -7.31
N TYR A 222 5.37 -25.69 -7.00
CA TYR A 222 4.90 -24.64 -6.09
C TYR A 222 4.24 -23.43 -6.78
N GLY A 223 4.29 -23.38 -8.12
CA GLY A 223 3.76 -22.25 -8.87
C GLY A 223 4.51 -21.98 -10.17
N TYR A 224 4.77 -20.71 -10.47
CA TYR A 224 5.23 -20.26 -11.79
C TYR A 224 6.18 -19.06 -11.72
N ASN A 225 7.24 -19.08 -12.54
CA ASN A 225 8.13 -17.95 -12.75
C ASN A 225 7.87 -17.32 -14.13
N ALA A 226 7.42 -16.07 -14.12
CA ALA A 226 7.06 -15.27 -15.28
C ALA A 226 8.22 -14.39 -15.82
N ILE A 227 9.40 -14.45 -15.19
CA ILE A 227 10.60 -13.71 -15.62
C ILE A 227 11.16 -14.33 -16.90
N THR A 228 11.33 -13.50 -17.92
CA THR A 228 11.78 -13.96 -19.23
C THR A 228 13.26 -14.35 -19.19
N GLY A 229 13.57 -15.59 -19.57
CA GLY A 229 14.95 -16.10 -19.64
C GLY A 229 15.39 -16.92 -18.42
N GLU A 230 14.54 -17.01 -17.39
CA GLU A 230 14.71 -17.90 -16.23
C GLU A 230 13.94 -19.22 -16.42
N ASP A 231 14.15 -20.19 -15.53
CA ASP A 231 13.34 -21.41 -15.52
C ASP A 231 11.93 -21.10 -15.01
N SER A 232 10.94 -21.21 -15.89
CA SER A 232 9.54 -20.91 -15.59
C SER A 232 8.94 -21.80 -14.49
N LYS A 233 9.58 -22.92 -14.17
CA LYS A 233 9.09 -23.90 -13.19
C LYS A 233 9.47 -23.56 -11.75
N ASP A 234 10.41 -22.63 -11.55
CA ASP A 234 10.99 -22.38 -10.23
C ASP A 234 10.66 -20.95 -9.75
N PRO A 235 9.63 -20.80 -8.90
CA PRO A 235 9.25 -19.50 -8.34
C PRO A 235 9.99 -19.15 -7.04
N MET A 236 11.14 -19.79 -6.76
CA MET A 236 11.95 -19.53 -5.57
C MET A 236 12.31 -18.04 -5.45
N ASP A 237 12.18 -17.49 -4.24
CA ASP A 237 12.75 -16.16 -3.94
C ASP A 237 14.21 -16.30 -3.52
N THR A 238 15.13 -16.13 -4.47
CA THR A 238 16.56 -16.38 -4.24
C THR A 238 17.33 -15.20 -3.66
N ASP A 239 16.81 -13.98 -3.79
CA ASP A 239 17.64 -12.78 -3.64
C ASP A 239 16.89 -11.47 -3.34
N THR A 240 15.55 -11.49 -3.30
CA THR A 240 14.76 -10.28 -3.08
C THR A 240 14.10 -10.31 -1.70
N GLY A 241 13.48 -11.43 -1.32
CA GLY A 241 12.84 -11.68 -0.02
C GLY A 241 11.46 -11.05 0.19
N HIS A 242 11.03 -10.16 -0.71
CA HIS A 242 9.80 -9.39 -0.57
C HIS A 242 8.53 -10.24 -0.67
N GLY A 243 8.48 -11.16 -1.63
CA GLY A 243 7.37 -12.10 -1.77
C GLY A 243 7.33 -13.13 -0.65
N THR A 244 8.49 -13.58 -0.15
CA THR A 244 8.58 -14.40 1.07
C THR A 244 7.99 -13.67 2.29
N HIS A 245 8.31 -12.40 2.47
CA HIS A 245 7.74 -11.57 3.55
C HIS A 245 6.22 -11.44 3.44
N CYS A 246 5.71 -11.21 2.23
CA CYS A 246 4.27 -11.19 1.99
C CYS A 246 3.60 -12.54 2.30
N ALA A 247 4.23 -13.66 1.95
CA ALA A 247 3.70 -15.01 2.21
C ALA A 247 3.56 -15.29 3.71
N GLY A 248 4.55 -14.91 4.52
CA GLY A 248 4.50 -15.07 5.98
C GLY A 248 3.38 -14.27 6.63
N ILE A 249 3.17 -13.00 6.22
CA ILE A 249 2.06 -12.18 6.74
C ILE A 249 0.71 -12.85 6.43
N ILE A 250 0.56 -13.44 5.24
CA ILE A 250 -0.70 -14.07 4.84
C ILE A 250 -0.94 -15.36 5.62
N ALA A 251 0.05 -16.24 5.71
CA ALA A 251 -0.18 -17.64 6.08
C ALA A 251 1.01 -18.37 6.73
N ALA A 252 1.95 -17.69 7.39
CA ALA A 252 2.95 -18.38 8.22
C ALA A 252 2.27 -19.42 9.14
N GLU A 253 2.87 -20.61 9.24
CA GLU A 253 2.28 -21.77 9.88
C GLU A 253 2.10 -21.51 11.38
N TRP A 254 0.89 -21.73 11.90
CA TRP A 254 0.64 -21.56 13.33
C TRP A 254 1.09 -22.78 14.13
N ASP A 255 1.39 -22.52 15.40
CA ASP A 255 1.60 -23.51 16.45
C ASP A 255 2.69 -24.53 16.08
N ASN A 256 3.74 -24.08 15.38
CA ASN A 256 4.87 -24.91 14.95
C ASN A 256 6.11 -24.75 15.86
N ASP A 257 5.95 -24.08 17.00
CA ASP A 257 6.96 -23.77 18.02
C ASP A 257 8.11 -22.86 17.52
N ILE A 258 7.95 -22.18 16.37
CA ILE A 258 8.94 -21.26 15.82
C ILE A 258 8.28 -19.97 15.32
N GLY A 259 9.00 -18.86 15.33
CA GLY A 259 8.64 -17.74 14.47
C GLY A 259 7.30 -17.08 14.70
N VAL A 260 6.68 -16.69 13.58
CA VAL A 260 5.52 -15.80 13.48
C VAL A 260 4.27 -16.55 13.05
N ALA A 261 3.11 -15.94 13.26
CA ALA A 261 1.82 -16.46 12.80
C ALA A 261 1.29 -15.66 11.59
N GLY A 262 0.73 -16.35 10.60
CA GLY A 262 0.04 -15.71 9.49
C GLY A 262 -1.37 -15.23 9.86
N VAL A 263 -1.93 -14.29 9.12
CA VAL A 263 -3.34 -13.87 9.32
C VAL A 263 -4.31 -15.03 9.10
N SER A 264 -4.05 -15.89 8.11
CA SER A 264 -4.91 -16.99 7.70
C SER A 264 -4.29 -18.37 8.01
N PRO A 265 -4.67 -19.03 9.11
CA PRO A 265 -4.02 -20.27 9.59
C PRO A 265 -4.14 -21.48 8.66
N ASN A 266 -5.11 -21.47 7.74
CA ASN A 266 -5.38 -22.62 6.86
C ASN A 266 -5.16 -22.30 5.38
N ALA A 267 -4.64 -21.11 5.04
CA ALA A 267 -4.38 -20.78 3.66
C ALA A 267 -3.10 -21.47 3.17
N GLN A 268 -3.10 -21.87 1.90
CA GLN A 268 -1.90 -22.31 1.20
C GLN A 268 -1.38 -21.22 0.28
N ILE A 269 -0.06 -21.14 0.12
CA ILE A 269 0.58 -20.13 -0.73
C ILE A 269 0.97 -20.71 -2.08
N MET A 270 0.46 -20.12 -3.16
CA MET A 270 0.92 -20.35 -4.54
C MET A 270 1.93 -19.26 -4.92
N ALA A 271 3.18 -19.64 -5.21
CA ALA A 271 4.23 -18.70 -5.55
C ALA A 271 4.20 -18.33 -7.04
N VAL A 272 4.00 -17.05 -7.36
CA VAL A 272 4.04 -16.55 -8.74
C VAL A 272 5.09 -15.45 -8.85
N ARG A 273 6.32 -15.85 -9.19
CA ARG A 273 7.47 -14.94 -9.33
C ARG A 273 7.36 -14.17 -10.64
N PHE A 274 7.36 -12.85 -10.57
CA PHE A 274 7.55 -12.00 -11.75
C PHE A 274 8.55 -10.89 -11.50
N LEU A 275 8.84 -10.52 -10.25
CA LEU A 275 9.84 -9.51 -9.88
C LEU A 275 11.19 -10.18 -9.55
N GLY A 276 12.29 -9.57 -9.98
CA GLY A 276 13.63 -9.87 -9.50
C GLY A 276 14.40 -8.58 -9.20
N GLN A 277 15.67 -8.67 -8.81
CA GLN A 277 16.47 -7.49 -8.46
C GLN A 277 16.57 -6.44 -9.57
N SER A 278 16.53 -6.85 -10.84
CA SER A 278 16.56 -5.94 -11.99
C SER A 278 15.19 -5.32 -12.33
N GLY A 279 14.17 -5.58 -11.51
CA GLY A 279 12.77 -5.26 -11.80
C GLY A 279 12.12 -6.29 -12.72
N SER A 280 10.95 -5.92 -13.27
CA SER A 280 10.19 -6.72 -14.23
C SER A 280 9.46 -5.86 -15.24
N ASP A 281 8.75 -6.50 -16.17
CA ASP A 281 7.85 -5.87 -17.11
C ASP A 281 6.38 -6.18 -16.81
N MET A 282 5.47 -5.35 -17.32
CA MET A 282 4.03 -5.56 -17.16
C MET A 282 3.55 -6.85 -17.82
N ALA A 283 4.22 -7.31 -18.88
CA ALA A 283 3.90 -8.58 -19.52
C ALA A 283 4.13 -9.77 -18.56
N GLY A 284 5.12 -9.70 -17.67
CA GLY A 284 5.37 -10.66 -16.60
C GLY A 284 4.22 -10.74 -15.61
N ALA A 285 3.73 -9.60 -15.14
CA ALA A 285 2.54 -9.55 -14.27
C ALA A 285 1.31 -10.17 -14.94
N ILE A 286 1.05 -9.84 -16.21
CA ILE A 286 -0.08 -10.43 -16.97
C ILE A 286 0.09 -11.94 -17.19
N ARG A 287 1.32 -12.42 -17.44
CA ARG A 287 1.61 -13.87 -17.48
C ARG A 287 1.30 -14.53 -16.14
N GLY A 288 1.61 -13.87 -15.02
CA GLY A 288 1.25 -14.30 -13.68
C GLY A 288 -0.27 -14.42 -13.48
N TYR A 289 -1.03 -13.37 -13.82
CA TYR A 289 -2.50 -13.40 -13.80
C TYR A 289 -3.08 -14.52 -14.66
N ALA A 290 -2.53 -14.74 -15.87
CA ALA A 290 -2.97 -15.81 -16.76
C ALA A 290 -2.73 -17.20 -16.16
N TYR A 291 -1.60 -17.41 -15.46
CA TYR A 291 -1.32 -18.66 -14.75
C TYR A 291 -2.32 -18.89 -13.61
N ILE A 292 -2.58 -17.87 -12.79
CA ILE A 292 -3.52 -17.94 -11.67
C ILE A 292 -4.95 -18.21 -12.17
N GLN A 293 -5.37 -17.53 -13.24
CA GLN A 293 -6.65 -17.79 -13.90
C GLN A 293 -6.74 -19.23 -14.43
N ALA A 294 -5.67 -19.77 -15.03
CA ALA A 294 -5.63 -21.15 -15.48
C ALA A 294 -5.74 -22.15 -14.32
N ALA A 295 -5.21 -21.80 -13.13
CA ALA A 295 -5.32 -22.61 -11.93
C ALA A 295 -6.77 -22.63 -11.41
N ALA A 296 -7.40 -21.45 -11.27
CA ALA A 296 -8.80 -21.33 -10.89
C ALA A 296 -9.72 -22.09 -11.86
N LYS A 297 -9.50 -21.92 -13.18
CA LYS A 297 -10.22 -22.65 -14.22
C LYS A 297 -10.04 -24.18 -14.16
N ALA A 298 -8.88 -24.64 -13.68
CA ALA A 298 -8.58 -26.06 -13.51
C ALA A 298 -9.16 -26.66 -12.22
N GLY A 299 -9.81 -25.86 -11.38
CA GLY A 299 -10.45 -26.27 -10.14
C GLY A 299 -9.60 -26.09 -8.88
N VAL A 300 -8.46 -25.38 -8.96
CA VAL A 300 -7.72 -24.96 -7.77
C VAL A 300 -8.56 -23.91 -7.04
N ASN A 301 -8.69 -24.04 -5.71
CA ASN A 301 -9.44 -23.10 -4.87
C ASN A 301 -8.66 -21.80 -4.63
N VAL A 302 -8.31 -21.09 -5.70
CA VAL A 302 -7.66 -19.79 -5.58
C VAL A 302 -8.70 -18.77 -5.12
N VAL A 303 -8.49 -18.15 -3.96
CA VAL A 303 -9.45 -17.22 -3.37
C VAL A 303 -8.99 -15.76 -3.43
N ALA A 304 -7.67 -15.54 -3.42
CA ALA A 304 -7.10 -14.21 -3.41
C ALA A 304 -5.74 -14.15 -4.12
N ILE A 305 -5.38 -12.95 -4.58
CA ILE A 305 -4.07 -12.60 -5.15
C ILE A 305 -3.51 -11.42 -4.36
N ASN A 306 -2.33 -11.60 -3.78
CA ASN A 306 -1.55 -10.52 -3.19
C ASN A 306 -0.70 -9.84 -4.26
N ASN A 307 -0.93 -8.54 -4.46
CA ASN A 307 -0.13 -7.68 -5.34
C ASN A 307 0.52 -6.57 -4.51
N SER A 308 1.58 -6.91 -3.78
CA SER A 308 2.36 -5.95 -2.98
C SER A 308 3.28 -5.05 -3.83
N TRP A 309 2.79 -4.65 -5.00
CA TRP A 309 3.44 -3.83 -5.99
C TRP A 309 2.40 -2.95 -6.68
N GLY A 310 2.84 -1.83 -7.24
CA GLY A 310 1.96 -0.86 -7.87
C GLY A 310 2.76 0.31 -8.46
N PRO A 311 2.09 1.23 -9.17
CA PRO A 311 2.77 2.37 -9.76
C PRO A 311 3.38 3.28 -8.68
N SER A 312 4.68 3.56 -8.77
CA SER A 312 5.44 4.29 -7.75
C SER A 312 5.77 5.74 -8.13
N ALA A 313 5.06 6.38 -9.08
CA ALA A 313 5.49 7.68 -9.62
C ALA A 313 4.35 8.67 -9.97
N VAL A 314 4.69 9.96 -9.80
CA VAL A 314 3.93 11.19 -10.11
C VAL A 314 3.65 11.37 -11.62
N GLU A 315 4.18 10.50 -12.47
CA GLU A 315 3.92 10.47 -13.92
C GLU A 315 2.80 9.49 -14.34
N GLY A 316 1.85 9.25 -13.44
CA GLY A 316 0.45 8.98 -13.78
C GLY A 316 0.18 7.87 -14.81
N ARG A 317 0.62 6.64 -14.56
CA ARG A 317 0.24 5.50 -15.41
C ARG A 317 -0.68 4.55 -14.67
N GLN A 318 -1.89 4.42 -15.18
CA GLN A 318 -2.80 3.37 -14.76
C GLN A 318 -2.32 2.05 -15.32
N LEU A 319 -2.25 1.03 -14.47
CA LEU A 319 -1.93 -0.33 -14.90
C LEU A 319 -3.21 -0.99 -15.43
N ARG A 320 -3.70 -0.54 -16.59
CA ARG A 320 -5.01 -0.93 -17.13
C ARG A 320 -5.12 -2.41 -17.48
N SER A 321 -4.09 -2.97 -18.11
CA SER A 321 -4.04 -4.40 -18.39
C SER A 321 -4.14 -5.24 -17.12
N VAL A 322 -3.40 -4.85 -16.08
CA VAL A 322 -3.44 -5.49 -14.75
C VAL A 322 -4.81 -5.32 -14.11
N SER A 323 -5.35 -4.11 -14.13
CA SER A 323 -6.67 -3.78 -13.59
C SER A 323 -7.78 -4.59 -14.23
N THR A 324 -7.71 -4.77 -15.55
CA THR A 324 -8.71 -5.53 -16.28
C THR A 324 -8.54 -7.02 -16.06
N ALA A 325 -7.30 -7.52 -15.93
CA ALA A 325 -7.05 -8.91 -15.52
C ALA A 325 -7.59 -9.21 -14.11
N ALA A 326 -7.31 -8.33 -13.14
CA ALA A 326 -7.82 -8.43 -11.77
C ALA A 326 -9.36 -8.40 -11.72
N THR A 327 -9.98 -7.49 -12.48
CA THR A 327 -11.46 -7.41 -12.56
C THR A 327 -12.05 -8.65 -13.25
N ALA A 328 -11.43 -9.15 -14.31
CA ALA A 328 -11.91 -10.33 -15.03
C ALA A 328 -11.81 -11.59 -14.17
N ILE A 329 -10.69 -11.82 -13.49
CA ILE A 329 -10.53 -13.00 -12.64
C ILE A 329 -11.47 -12.97 -11.44
N GLY A 330 -11.68 -11.81 -10.83
CA GLY A 330 -12.66 -11.63 -9.76
C GLY A 330 -14.09 -11.91 -10.20
N ARG A 331 -14.51 -11.37 -11.35
CA ARG A 331 -15.84 -11.57 -11.91
C ARG A 331 -16.09 -13.01 -12.33
N ASP A 332 -15.14 -13.62 -13.03
CA ASP A 332 -15.37 -14.90 -13.73
C ASP A 332 -14.99 -16.12 -12.89
N TYR A 333 -14.13 -15.95 -11.88
CA TYR A 333 -13.62 -17.05 -11.05
C TYR A 333 -13.72 -16.80 -9.54
N GLY A 334 -14.21 -15.63 -9.10
CA GLY A 334 -14.38 -15.34 -7.68
C GLY A 334 -13.06 -15.12 -6.93
N VAL A 335 -12.02 -14.63 -7.61
CA VAL A 335 -10.71 -14.37 -7.01
C VAL A 335 -10.55 -12.89 -6.64
N VAL A 336 -10.35 -12.59 -5.35
CA VAL A 336 -10.10 -11.23 -4.87
C VAL A 336 -8.68 -10.79 -5.23
N SER A 337 -8.49 -9.56 -5.70
CA SER A 337 -7.15 -8.99 -5.90
C SER A 337 -6.89 -7.84 -4.94
N CYS A 338 -5.89 -7.97 -4.08
CA CYS A 338 -5.46 -6.93 -3.15
C CYS A 338 -4.22 -6.24 -3.71
N PHE A 339 -4.20 -4.90 -3.71
CA PHE A 339 -3.09 -4.10 -4.26
C PHE A 339 -2.58 -3.06 -3.28
N ALA A 340 -1.27 -2.87 -3.25
CA ALA A 340 -0.62 -1.80 -2.52
C ALA A 340 -0.95 -0.43 -3.12
N ALA A 341 -1.32 0.55 -2.29
CA ALA A 341 -1.61 1.91 -2.73
C ALA A 341 -0.38 2.67 -3.25
N GLY A 342 0.83 2.29 -2.83
CA GLY A 342 2.11 2.93 -3.19
C GLY A 342 2.79 3.63 -2.00
N ASN A 343 4.10 3.84 -2.10
CA ASN A 343 4.96 4.34 -1.01
C ASN A 343 5.57 5.73 -1.32
N SER A 344 4.82 6.60 -1.99
CA SER A 344 5.31 7.92 -2.44
C SER A 344 4.71 9.11 -1.69
N ASN A 345 3.87 8.89 -0.67
CA ASN A 345 3.14 9.93 0.06
C ASN A 345 2.34 10.86 -0.88
N THR A 346 1.71 10.28 -1.90
CA THR A 346 0.94 11.03 -2.90
C THR A 346 -0.55 10.73 -2.79
N ASN A 347 -1.37 11.72 -3.13
CA ASN A 347 -2.80 11.50 -3.34
C ASN A 347 -3.03 10.83 -4.71
N ASN A 348 -3.48 9.58 -4.73
CA ASN A 348 -3.78 8.80 -5.92
C ASN A 348 -5.03 9.30 -6.65
N ASP A 349 -5.94 10.03 -6.01
CA ASP A 349 -7.06 10.68 -6.73
C ASP A 349 -6.58 11.80 -7.66
N LEU A 350 -5.36 12.30 -7.42
CA LEU A 350 -4.74 13.38 -8.17
C LEU A 350 -3.80 12.89 -9.27
N ASN A 351 -3.38 11.64 -9.20
CA ASN A 351 -2.48 11.02 -10.17
C ASN A 351 -3.28 10.00 -10.98
N SER A 352 -3.11 9.95 -12.30
CA SER A 352 -3.64 8.81 -13.08
C SER A 352 -2.86 7.51 -12.84
N GLY A 353 -2.20 7.36 -11.68
CA GLY A 353 -1.46 6.19 -11.26
C GLY A 353 -2.24 5.44 -10.17
N GLY A 354 -2.50 4.17 -10.39
CA GLY A 354 -3.23 3.31 -9.45
C GLY A 354 -3.81 2.10 -10.16
N ILE A 355 -4.40 1.20 -9.36
CA ILE A 355 -5.27 0.14 -9.85
C ILE A 355 -6.69 0.66 -9.88
N VAL A 356 -7.46 0.15 -10.82
CA VAL A 356 -8.87 0.49 -11.03
C VAL A 356 -9.73 0.28 -9.79
N ASN A 357 -10.73 1.15 -9.64
CA ASN A 357 -11.85 0.93 -8.76
C ASN A 357 -12.77 -0.16 -9.32
N SER A 358 -12.72 -1.35 -8.71
CA SER A 358 -13.47 -2.54 -9.10
C SER A 358 -14.06 -3.20 -7.85
N PRO A 359 -15.28 -3.78 -7.93
CA PRO A 359 -15.88 -4.48 -6.79
C PRO A 359 -15.12 -5.75 -6.38
N TYR A 360 -14.17 -6.22 -7.19
CA TYR A 360 -13.35 -7.42 -6.91
C TYR A 360 -11.90 -7.09 -6.50
N VAL A 361 -11.61 -5.81 -6.33
CA VAL A 361 -10.27 -5.30 -5.99
C VAL A 361 -10.34 -4.54 -4.67
N VAL A 362 -9.31 -4.68 -3.85
CA VAL A 362 -9.08 -3.85 -2.66
C VAL A 362 -7.73 -3.16 -2.77
N THR A 363 -7.73 -1.83 -2.83
CA THR A 363 -6.51 -1.00 -2.78
C THR A 363 -6.20 -0.59 -1.34
N VAL A 364 -5.00 -0.92 -0.86
CA VAL A 364 -4.64 -0.91 0.56
C VAL A 364 -3.55 0.13 0.85
N GLY A 365 -3.88 1.11 1.69
CA GLY A 365 -2.91 2.03 2.30
C GLY A 365 -2.28 1.46 3.57
N ALA A 366 -1.18 2.07 4.04
CA ALA A 366 -0.46 1.65 5.25
C ALA A 366 -0.70 2.58 6.43
N MET A 367 -0.80 2.00 7.62
CA MET A 367 -0.83 2.70 8.91
C MET A 367 0.24 2.17 9.87
N ASP A 368 0.56 2.96 10.90
CA ASP A 368 1.39 2.56 12.03
C ASP A 368 0.57 2.00 13.21
N SER A 369 1.27 1.54 14.25
CA SER A 369 0.68 0.93 15.45
C SER A 369 -0.11 1.89 16.34
N GLU A 370 -0.16 3.18 16.01
CA GLU A 370 -0.89 4.20 16.76
C GLU A 370 -2.14 4.69 15.99
N GLY A 371 -2.39 4.11 14.81
CA GLY A 371 -3.52 4.42 13.95
C GLY A 371 -3.30 5.64 13.04
N TYR A 372 -2.07 6.16 12.95
CA TYR A 372 -1.71 7.20 11.98
C TYR A 372 -1.47 6.58 10.61
N ARG A 373 -1.73 7.35 9.55
CA ARG A 373 -1.30 6.93 8.22
C ARG A 373 0.23 6.93 8.18
N SER A 374 0.84 5.83 7.75
CA SER A 374 2.30 5.75 7.59
C SER A 374 2.77 6.86 6.65
N PHE A 375 3.85 7.55 6.98
CA PHE A 375 4.24 8.79 6.29
C PHE A 375 4.46 8.58 4.77
N PHE A 376 4.86 7.38 4.36
CA PHE A 376 5.13 7.00 2.98
C PHE A 376 3.86 6.61 2.21
N SER A 377 2.75 6.27 2.88
CA SER A 377 1.58 5.68 2.23
C SER A 377 0.96 6.67 1.24
N CYS A 378 0.79 6.24 0.00
CA CYS A 378 -0.16 6.87 -0.90
C CYS A 378 -1.58 6.77 -0.33
N TYR A 379 -2.44 7.71 -0.71
CA TYR A 379 -3.78 7.86 -0.17
C TYR A 379 -4.75 8.37 -1.23
N GLY A 380 -6.05 8.28 -1.01
CA GLY A 380 -7.05 8.80 -1.95
C GLY A 380 -8.47 8.46 -1.50
N LYS A 381 -9.35 9.46 -1.44
CA LYS A 381 -10.76 9.32 -1.08
C LYS A 381 -11.57 8.55 -2.12
N GLU A 382 -11.06 8.41 -3.34
CA GLU A 382 -11.69 7.65 -4.42
C GLU A 382 -10.93 6.37 -4.79
N THR A 383 -9.60 6.36 -4.57
CA THR A 383 -8.69 5.37 -5.14
C THR A 383 -8.08 4.41 -4.13
N VAL A 384 -8.07 4.76 -2.84
CA VAL A 384 -7.64 3.87 -1.75
C VAL A 384 -8.86 3.42 -0.98
N ASP A 385 -9.11 2.12 -0.93
CA ASP A 385 -10.31 1.56 -0.31
C ASP A 385 -10.22 1.60 1.22
N VAL A 386 -9.11 1.12 1.77
CA VAL A 386 -8.92 0.89 3.21
C VAL A 386 -7.44 0.98 3.59
N PHE A 387 -7.15 1.25 4.86
CA PHE A 387 -5.80 1.15 5.42
C PHE A 387 -5.60 -0.19 6.16
N ALA A 388 -4.37 -0.64 6.29
CA ALA A 388 -4.01 -1.77 7.15
C ALA A 388 -2.62 -1.57 7.77
N PRO A 389 -2.24 -2.32 8.81
CA PRO A 389 -0.90 -2.30 9.38
C PRO A 389 0.19 -2.42 8.32
N GLY A 390 1.06 -1.42 8.20
CA GLY A 390 2.10 -1.39 7.16
C GLY A 390 3.44 -0.81 7.60
N SER A 391 3.57 -0.34 8.83
CA SER A 391 4.85 0.06 9.43
C SER A 391 5.29 -0.95 10.47
N GLN A 392 6.57 -1.31 10.49
CA GLN A 392 7.16 -2.25 11.45
C GLN A 392 6.42 -3.60 11.45
N ILE A 393 6.24 -4.19 10.27
CA ILE A 393 5.59 -5.49 10.14
C ILE A 393 6.65 -6.59 10.17
N LEU A 394 6.63 -7.38 11.24
CA LEU A 394 7.47 -8.57 11.39
C LEU A 394 6.91 -9.72 10.53
N SER A 395 7.76 -10.32 9.70
CA SER A 395 7.43 -11.54 8.98
C SER A 395 8.67 -12.29 8.49
N THR A 396 8.46 -13.44 7.86
CA THR A 396 9.49 -14.28 7.23
C THR A 396 10.31 -13.49 6.20
N THR A 397 11.57 -13.85 5.98
CA THR A 397 12.33 -13.37 4.80
C THR A 397 13.02 -14.53 4.11
N THR A 398 13.56 -14.32 2.91
CA THR A 398 14.30 -15.39 2.23
C THR A 398 15.57 -15.74 3.02
N THR A 399 15.77 -17.03 3.25
CA THR A 399 16.96 -17.61 3.88
C THR A 399 17.87 -18.27 2.85
N PHE A 400 17.46 -18.26 1.57
CA PHE A 400 18.17 -18.90 0.49
C PHE A 400 19.55 -18.28 0.29
N THR A 401 20.59 -19.12 0.24
CA THR A 401 21.92 -18.63 -0.13
C THR A 401 22.67 -19.65 -0.97
N ASP A 402 23.31 -19.17 -2.03
CA ASP A 402 24.24 -19.95 -2.83
C ASP A 402 25.43 -19.10 -3.31
N ALA A 403 26.27 -19.68 -4.16
CA ALA A 403 27.45 -18.97 -4.68
C ALA A 403 27.12 -17.80 -5.61
N ALA A 404 25.93 -17.78 -6.21
CA ALA A 404 25.45 -16.71 -7.09
C ALA A 404 24.66 -15.64 -6.32
N HIS A 405 24.02 -16.01 -5.22
CA HIS A 405 23.17 -15.19 -4.36
C HIS A 405 23.64 -15.28 -2.89
N PRO A 406 24.83 -14.76 -2.56
CA PRO A 406 25.26 -14.66 -1.16
C PRO A 406 24.36 -13.66 -0.41
N MET A 407 24.12 -13.89 0.90
CA MET A 407 23.16 -13.10 1.70
C MET A 407 23.38 -11.58 1.63
N ASN A 408 24.62 -11.12 1.50
CA ASN A 408 24.94 -9.69 1.39
C ASN A 408 24.51 -9.03 0.07
N THR A 409 24.01 -9.81 -0.90
CA THR A 409 23.43 -9.31 -2.16
C THR A 409 21.92 -9.23 -2.12
N HIS A 410 21.28 -9.70 -1.04
CA HIS A 410 19.83 -9.73 -0.91
C HIS A 410 19.24 -8.34 -0.70
N VAL A 411 18.05 -8.09 -1.27
CA VAL A 411 17.33 -6.82 -1.09
C VAL A 411 16.73 -6.72 0.31
N MET A 412 16.12 -7.80 0.81
CA MET A 412 15.63 -7.95 2.18
C MET A 412 16.41 -9.07 2.90
N PRO A 413 17.65 -8.82 3.32
CA PRO A 413 18.47 -9.81 4.00
C PRO A 413 17.91 -10.11 5.40
N VAL A 414 18.24 -11.28 5.94
CA VAL A 414 18.02 -11.62 7.36
C VAL A 414 18.53 -10.52 8.31
N GLN A 415 17.78 -10.25 9.39
CA GLN A 415 18.11 -9.24 10.40
C GLN A 415 18.43 -9.88 11.74
N TYR A 416 19.42 -9.36 12.48
CA TYR A 416 19.52 -9.66 13.91
C TYR A 416 18.46 -8.88 14.66
N LEU A 417 17.56 -9.58 15.36
CA LEU A 417 16.42 -9.01 16.07
C LEU A 417 16.51 -9.46 17.53
N PRO A 418 17.20 -8.68 18.38
CA PRO A 418 17.62 -9.15 19.69
C PRO A 418 16.46 -9.48 20.63
N GLN A 419 15.30 -8.85 20.43
CA GLN A 419 14.10 -9.06 21.23
C GLN A 419 13.36 -10.37 20.94
N ILE A 420 13.56 -10.99 19.77
CA ILE A 420 12.89 -12.24 19.39
C ILE A 420 13.86 -13.44 19.31
N GLN A 421 15.12 -13.26 19.72
CA GLN A 421 16.13 -14.30 19.66
C GLN A 421 16.49 -14.85 21.03
N GLU A 422 16.95 -16.10 21.06
CA GLU A 422 17.42 -16.72 22.29
C GLU A 422 18.67 -16.00 22.84
N ASP A 423 18.82 -15.94 24.16
CA ASP A 423 20.02 -15.40 24.84
C ASP A 423 21.35 -15.94 24.27
N GLY A 424 21.32 -17.18 23.77
CA GLY A 424 22.45 -17.85 23.14
C GLY A 424 22.94 -17.18 21.86
N ASP A 425 22.08 -16.46 21.15
CA ASP A 425 22.36 -15.77 19.89
C ASP A 425 22.91 -14.36 20.09
N SER A 426 22.88 -13.83 21.31
CA SER A 426 23.42 -12.52 21.64
C SER A 426 24.80 -12.60 22.28
N TYR A 427 25.69 -11.66 21.94
CA TYR A 427 26.84 -11.31 22.78
C TYR A 427 26.45 -10.39 23.92
N PHE A 428 25.52 -9.48 23.64
CA PHE A 428 24.95 -8.49 24.56
C PHE A 428 23.54 -8.14 24.08
N TYR A 429 22.60 -7.99 25.01
CA TYR A 429 21.26 -7.47 24.77
C TYR A 429 20.81 -6.69 25.99
N GLU A 430 20.22 -5.51 25.78
CA GLU A 430 19.63 -4.64 26.79
C GLU A 430 18.23 -4.24 26.36
N ASP A 431 17.25 -4.53 27.21
CA ASP A 431 15.81 -4.24 27.08
C ASP A 431 15.36 -3.11 28.04
N PHE A 432 16.26 -2.59 28.88
CA PHE A 432 16.02 -1.54 29.88
C PHE A 432 14.97 -1.86 30.95
N GLU A 433 14.51 -3.10 31.04
CA GLU A 433 13.51 -3.49 32.04
C GLU A 433 14.10 -3.58 33.44
N ASN A 434 15.42 -3.74 33.50
CA ASN A 434 16.24 -3.80 34.70
C ASN A 434 17.16 -2.58 34.83
N THR A 435 18.21 -2.68 35.65
CA THR A 435 19.17 -1.58 35.78
C THR A 435 19.95 -1.43 34.47
N SER A 436 19.74 -0.31 33.77
CA SER A 436 20.37 -0.06 32.46
C SER A 436 21.88 -0.22 32.48
N ARG A 437 22.41 -0.97 31.51
CA ARG A 437 23.85 -1.09 31.22
C ARG A 437 24.31 -0.16 30.09
N VAL A 438 23.40 0.63 29.54
CA VAL A 438 23.67 1.58 28.45
C VAL A 438 23.27 3.00 28.89
N GLY A 439 24.05 4.01 28.49
CA GLY A 439 23.72 5.42 28.68
C GLY A 439 23.52 6.15 27.35
N LEU A 440 22.79 7.26 27.35
CA LEU A 440 22.72 8.20 26.22
C LEU A 440 23.25 9.57 26.60
N ARG A 441 23.90 10.24 25.64
CA ARG A 441 24.27 11.66 25.73
C ARG A 441 24.01 12.37 24.40
N LEU A 442 23.53 13.61 24.49
CA LEU A 442 23.29 14.51 23.36
C LEU A 442 24.43 15.51 23.28
N LEU A 443 25.01 15.65 22.10
CA LEU A 443 26.11 16.57 21.81
C LEU A 443 25.60 17.69 20.87
N ASP A 444 26.01 18.92 21.15
CA ASP A 444 25.81 20.07 20.27
C ASP A 444 26.83 20.11 19.11
N ALA A 445 26.76 21.15 18.28
CA ALA A 445 27.64 21.36 17.14
C ALA A 445 29.14 21.45 17.50
N ASP A 446 29.48 21.85 18.73
CA ASP A 446 30.85 21.93 19.23
C ASP A 446 31.33 20.60 19.85
N GLY A 447 30.47 19.57 19.86
CA GLY A 447 30.74 18.28 20.47
C GLY A 447 30.64 18.28 21.99
N LYS A 448 29.99 19.28 22.58
CA LYS A 448 29.79 19.37 24.03
C LYS A 448 28.52 18.62 24.43
N VAL A 449 28.61 17.85 25.50
CA VAL A 449 27.43 17.19 26.09
C VAL A 449 26.48 18.26 26.67
N VAL A 450 25.26 18.30 26.15
CA VAL A 450 24.21 19.26 26.55
C VAL A 450 23.05 18.59 27.30
N GLU A 451 22.80 17.31 27.08
CA GLU A 451 21.81 16.50 27.81
C GLU A 451 22.32 15.06 27.98
N THR A 452 21.81 14.34 28.98
CA THR A 452 22.04 12.90 29.20
C THR A 452 20.71 12.18 29.42
N ALA A 453 20.63 10.90 29.06
CA ALA A 453 19.40 10.12 29.15
C ALA A 453 18.79 10.09 30.56
N LYS A 454 17.46 9.96 30.59
CA LYS A 454 16.68 9.61 31.76
C LYS A 454 16.00 8.27 31.47
N SER A 455 16.05 7.35 32.43
CA SER A 455 15.17 6.18 32.41
C SER A 455 13.73 6.68 32.43
N SER A 456 12.89 6.13 31.55
CA SER A 456 11.50 6.51 31.41
C SER A 456 10.66 5.30 31.06
N VAL A 457 9.39 5.38 31.44
CA VAL A 457 8.34 4.62 30.75
C VAL A 457 8.30 5.16 29.32
N LEU A 458 8.34 4.28 28.32
CA LEU A 458 8.26 4.70 26.93
C LEU A 458 6.81 5.03 26.57
N SER A 459 6.66 5.82 25.51
CA SER A 459 5.34 6.04 24.93
C SER A 459 4.81 4.77 24.28
N PRO A 460 3.51 4.71 23.96
CA PRO A 460 2.94 3.80 22.97
C PRO A 460 3.84 3.50 21.76
N GLY A 461 3.88 2.24 21.31
CA GLY A 461 4.57 1.80 20.08
C GLY A 461 5.93 1.10 20.27
N TYR A 462 6.37 0.87 21.50
CA TYR A 462 7.65 0.22 21.79
C TYR A 462 7.45 -1.20 22.34
N ALA A 463 8.43 -2.08 22.14
CA ALA A 463 8.33 -3.47 22.54
C ALA A 463 8.45 -3.64 24.06
N SER A 464 9.14 -2.73 24.74
CA SER A 464 9.36 -2.76 26.19
C SER A 464 8.60 -1.64 26.91
N ASP A 465 8.30 -1.85 28.20
CA ASP A 465 7.63 -0.86 29.06
C ASP A 465 8.57 0.31 29.40
N LYS A 466 9.88 0.03 29.49
CA LYS A 466 10.92 0.98 29.89
C LYS A 466 11.97 1.14 28.81
N GLY A 467 12.56 2.33 28.79
CA GLY A 467 13.70 2.62 27.93
C GLY A 467 14.46 3.85 28.38
N LEU A 468 15.29 4.36 27.46
CA LEU A 468 16.01 5.61 27.64
C LEU A 468 15.43 6.68 26.74
N GLN A 469 15.23 7.87 27.30
CA GLN A 469 14.87 9.05 26.52
C GLN A 469 15.83 10.20 26.75
N ILE A 470 16.03 11.01 25.73
CA ILE A 470 16.83 12.23 25.77
C ILE A 470 16.11 13.37 25.07
N SER A 471 16.00 14.52 25.76
CA SER A 471 15.37 15.72 25.21
C SER A 471 16.26 16.32 24.13
N LEU A 472 15.67 16.69 23.00
CA LEU A 472 16.31 17.40 21.90
C LEU A 472 15.93 18.89 21.90
N ASP A 473 15.34 19.40 22.98
CA ASP A 473 14.76 20.74 23.05
C ASP A 473 15.82 21.82 22.83
N SER A 474 17.05 21.57 23.30
CA SER A 474 18.18 22.48 23.17
C SER A 474 18.70 22.64 21.75
N ILE A 475 18.32 21.75 20.82
CA ILE A 475 18.76 21.77 19.43
C ILE A 475 17.64 22.32 18.55
N GLN A 476 17.93 23.36 17.78
CA GLN A 476 16.99 24.00 16.85
C GLN A 476 17.15 23.43 15.44
N ASN A 477 16.13 23.59 14.58
CA ASN A 477 16.26 23.25 13.16
C ASN A 477 17.52 23.92 12.57
N ASP A 478 18.20 23.20 11.68
CA ASP A 478 19.47 23.57 11.05
C ASP A 478 20.71 23.56 11.96
N GLU A 479 20.58 23.21 13.25
CA GLU A 479 21.74 23.01 14.14
C GLU A 479 22.28 21.57 14.04
N ALA A 480 23.60 21.44 13.96
CA ALA A 480 24.27 20.15 14.00
C ALA A 480 24.23 19.54 15.41
N PHE A 481 24.03 18.23 15.48
CA PHE A 481 24.02 17.50 16.74
C PHE A 481 24.42 16.04 16.53
N ALA A 482 24.73 15.34 17.62
CA ALA A 482 24.96 13.90 17.64
C ALA A 482 24.39 13.27 18.90
N ILE A 483 23.97 12.01 18.81
CA ILE A 483 23.55 11.21 19.96
C ILE A 483 24.57 10.09 20.15
N GLU A 484 25.03 9.88 21.38
CA GLU A 484 25.99 8.83 21.71
C GLU A 484 25.37 7.80 22.65
N MET A 485 25.44 6.52 22.26
CA MET A 485 25.17 5.35 23.09
C MET A 485 26.46 4.91 23.79
N VAL A 486 26.43 4.84 25.11
CA VAL A 486 27.59 4.61 25.96
C VAL A 486 27.48 3.28 26.67
N PHE A 487 28.44 2.40 26.43
CA PHE A 487 28.50 1.05 26.98
C PHE A 487 29.67 0.91 27.95
N ASN A 488 29.52 0.06 28.95
CA ASN A 488 30.65 -0.40 29.74
C ASN A 488 31.43 -1.47 28.97
N ARG A 489 32.73 -1.25 28.80
CA ARG A 489 33.64 -2.16 28.11
C ARG A 489 33.63 -3.58 28.66
N ASP A 490 33.47 -3.76 29.97
CA ASP A 490 33.47 -5.08 30.59
C ASP A 490 32.22 -5.91 30.23
N GLU A 491 31.11 -5.24 29.87
CA GLU A 491 29.87 -5.87 29.39
C GLU A 491 30.02 -6.39 27.94
N LEU A 492 30.86 -5.74 27.14
CA LEU A 492 31.04 -6.05 25.72
C LEU A 492 32.22 -7.01 25.44
N LYS A 493 32.97 -7.43 26.46
CA LYS A 493 34.20 -8.24 26.32
C LYS A 493 34.00 -9.61 25.64
N SER A 494 32.75 -10.09 25.58
CA SER A 494 32.37 -11.36 24.95
C SER A 494 32.29 -11.27 23.43
N ILE A 495 32.16 -10.06 22.87
CA ILE A 495 32.08 -9.82 21.43
C ILE A 495 33.40 -10.24 20.79
N ASP A 496 33.34 -11.17 19.84
CA ASP A 496 34.50 -11.49 18.99
C ASP A 496 34.59 -10.48 17.84
N THR A 497 35.38 -9.43 18.05
CA THR A 497 35.57 -8.37 17.06
C THR A 497 36.35 -8.81 15.82
N ASN A 498 36.94 -10.02 15.83
CA ASN A 498 37.62 -10.60 14.67
C ASN A 498 36.71 -11.49 13.82
N ALA A 499 35.48 -11.72 14.27
CA ALA A 499 34.43 -12.43 13.55
C ALA A 499 33.37 -11.45 13.06
N LEU A 500 32.49 -11.93 12.17
CA LEU A 500 31.29 -11.22 11.80
C LEU A 500 30.29 -11.25 12.95
N PHE A 501 29.66 -10.11 13.22
CA PHE A 501 28.59 -9.97 14.22
C PHE A 501 27.60 -8.90 13.76
N ASN A 502 26.50 -8.75 14.48
CA ASN A 502 25.43 -7.81 14.13
C ASN A 502 25.24 -6.78 15.25
N ILE A 503 24.71 -5.61 14.93
CA ILE A 503 24.33 -4.57 15.88
C ILE A 503 22.89 -4.19 15.57
N ALA A 504 22.00 -4.25 16.55
CA ALA A 504 20.60 -3.90 16.39
C ALA A 504 20.09 -3.07 17.56
N PHE A 505 19.05 -2.28 17.33
CA PHE A 505 18.36 -1.52 18.36
C PHE A 505 17.00 -1.03 17.86
N GLN A 506 16.06 -0.89 18.80
CA GLN A 506 14.78 -0.23 18.59
C GLN A 506 14.81 1.22 19.11
N ALA A 507 14.48 2.20 18.26
CA ALA A 507 14.54 3.63 18.60
C ALA A 507 13.52 4.48 17.83
N GLY A 508 13.22 5.69 18.33
CA GLY A 508 12.33 6.64 17.65
C GLY A 508 12.55 8.09 18.08
N CYS A 509 11.91 9.03 17.38
CA CYS A 509 12.02 10.45 17.66
C CYS A 509 10.67 11.17 17.55
N ASP A 510 10.24 11.78 18.64
CA ASP A 510 9.02 12.57 18.68
C ASP A 510 9.24 14.00 18.21
N ASN A 511 8.28 14.54 17.46
CA ASN A 511 8.19 15.94 17.03
C ASN A 511 9.41 16.48 16.27
N ALA A 512 10.29 15.61 15.78
CA ALA A 512 11.49 15.98 15.03
C ALA A 512 12.02 14.81 14.22
N MET A 513 12.85 15.10 13.21
CA MET A 513 13.61 14.12 12.44
C MET A 513 12.80 13.07 11.66
N TYR A 514 11.50 13.30 11.47
CA TYR A 514 10.64 12.47 10.61
C TYR A 514 11.13 12.45 9.15
N GLY A 515 11.14 11.28 8.54
CA GLY A 515 11.70 11.00 7.21
C GLY A 515 13.24 11.05 7.12
N GLN A 516 13.96 11.36 8.21
CA GLN A 516 15.41 11.58 8.16
C GLN A 516 16.21 10.30 8.34
N THR A 517 17.47 10.31 7.90
CA THR A 517 18.39 9.19 8.09
C THR A 517 19.51 9.58 9.04
N PHE A 518 19.90 8.72 9.97
CA PHE A 518 21.08 8.82 10.81
C PHE A 518 22.15 7.82 10.36
N LEU A 519 23.41 8.18 10.47
CA LEU A 519 24.55 7.30 10.25
C LEU A 519 25.06 6.79 11.60
N LEU A 520 25.39 5.51 11.66
CA LEU A 520 26.03 4.89 12.83
C LEU A 520 27.55 4.94 12.70
N GLN A 521 28.25 5.32 13.77
CA GLN A 521 29.69 5.43 13.82
C GLN A 521 30.30 4.75 15.06
N TYR A 522 31.53 4.28 14.92
CA TYR A 522 32.36 3.75 16.02
C TYR A 522 33.74 4.44 16.02
N GLN A 523 34.51 4.24 17.10
CA GLN A 523 35.89 4.72 17.16
C GLN A 523 36.87 3.61 16.77
N ASP A 524 37.76 3.91 15.82
CA ASP A 524 38.92 3.05 15.52
C ASP A 524 39.94 3.05 16.67
N LYS A 525 41.00 2.24 16.58
CA LYS A 525 42.05 2.11 17.61
C LYS A 525 42.75 3.42 17.98
N ASP A 526 42.75 4.41 17.08
CA ASP A 526 43.39 5.72 17.28
C ASP A 526 42.39 6.77 17.79
N GLY A 527 41.10 6.41 17.89
CA GLY A 527 40.02 7.25 18.40
C GLY A 527 39.28 8.05 17.34
N ASN A 528 39.55 7.83 16.05
CA ASN A 528 38.84 8.53 14.98
C ASN A 528 37.48 7.89 14.73
N TRP A 529 36.48 8.73 14.41
CA TRP A 529 35.14 8.26 14.08
C TRP A 529 35.10 7.66 12.68
N GLN A 530 34.67 6.41 12.60
CA GLN A 530 34.47 5.65 11.38
C GLN A 530 32.98 5.34 11.22
N GLY A 531 32.46 5.48 10.01
CA GLY A 531 31.11 4.97 9.70
C GLY A 531 31.10 3.45 9.77
N ILE A 532 30.02 2.88 10.32
CA ILE A 532 29.76 1.45 10.20
C ILE A 532 29.16 1.22 8.81
N ASP A 533 29.75 0.33 8.02
CA ASP A 533 29.20 -0.06 6.73
C ASP A 533 28.35 -1.32 6.88
N SER A 534 27.18 -1.34 6.26
CA SER A 534 26.22 -2.43 6.41
C SER A 534 26.64 -3.72 5.68
N THR A 535 27.80 -3.74 4.99
CA THR A 535 28.39 -4.94 4.36
C THR A 535 29.93 -4.86 4.26
N GLN A 536 30.68 -5.15 5.34
CA GLN A 536 32.16 -5.13 5.28
C GLN A 536 32.82 -6.40 4.72
N VAL A 537 32.04 -7.36 4.25
CA VAL A 537 32.54 -8.56 3.58
C VAL A 537 32.57 -8.28 2.07
N LEU A 538 33.74 -7.94 1.50
CA LEU A 538 34.26 -8.38 0.19
C LEU A 538 35.41 -7.50 -0.34
N THR A 539 36.39 -8.15 -0.97
CA THR A 539 37.65 -7.58 -1.51
C THR A 539 37.56 -7.16 -2.99
N LYS A 540 36.40 -6.75 -3.49
CA LYS A 540 36.24 -6.31 -4.90
C LYS A 540 35.27 -5.14 -5.08
N ASP A 541 35.59 -4.31 -6.07
CA ASP A 541 35.02 -3.00 -6.39
C ASP A 541 33.48 -2.91 -6.29
N PRO A 542 32.91 -1.86 -5.66
CA PRO A 542 31.47 -1.74 -5.46
C PRO A 542 30.86 -0.48 -6.08
N VAL A 543 29.67 -0.62 -6.66
CA VAL A 543 28.96 0.51 -7.28
C VAL A 543 27.92 1.15 -6.33
N SER A 544 27.64 0.57 -5.15
CA SER A 544 26.69 1.19 -4.21
C SER A 544 26.76 0.57 -2.80
N TYR A 545 27.63 1.09 -1.92
CA TYR A 545 27.57 0.78 -0.49
C TYR A 545 26.84 1.88 0.27
N LEU A 546 26.03 1.50 1.27
CA LEU A 546 25.37 2.44 2.17
C LEU A 546 25.83 2.13 3.61
N PRO A 547 26.37 3.12 4.35
CA PRO A 547 26.63 2.97 5.77
C PRO A 547 25.38 2.47 6.51
N ALA A 548 25.55 1.82 7.66
CA ALA A 548 24.45 1.49 8.57
C ALA A 548 23.67 2.78 8.87
N ARG A 549 22.44 2.81 8.37
CA ARG A 549 21.56 3.97 8.30
C ARG A 549 20.31 3.70 9.12
N LEU A 550 20.02 4.57 10.07
CA LEU A 550 18.74 4.59 10.80
C LEU A 550 17.81 5.56 10.09
N ARG A 551 16.77 5.07 9.39
CA ARG A 551 15.77 5.95 8.78
C ARG A 551 14.61 6.13 9.76
N LEU A 552 14.42 7.34 10.26
CA LEU A 552 13.26 7.72 11.04
C LEU A 552 12.10 8.02 10.09
N SER A 553 11.05 7.22 10.07
CA SER A 553 9.97 7.27 9.07
C SER A 553 8.60 7.65 9.69
N ASP A 554 8.20 6.96 10.76
CA ASP A 554 7.05 7.07 11.67
C ASP A 554 7.50 7.28 13.18
N HIS A 555 6.76 6.78 14.19
CA HIS A 555 7.05 7.02 15.63
C HIS A 555 8.09 6.07 16.30
N ASN A 556 8.35 4.88 15.75
CA ASN A 556 9.29 3.88 16.28
C ASN A 556 9.95 3.05 15.13
N TRP A 557 11.17 2.52 15.34
CA TRP A 557 11.85 1.57 14.42
C TRP A 557 12.60 0.49 15.14
N ASN A 558 12.56 -0.71 14.57
CA ASN A 558 13.61 -1.70 14.64
C ASN A 558 14.69 -1.42 13.58
N GLN A 559 15.95 -1.41 14.00
CA GLN A 559 17.10 -1.35 13.09
C GLN A 559 18.07 -2.46 13.41
N SER A 560 18.61 -3.06 12.36
CA SER A 560 19.66 -4.07 12.44
C SER A 560 20.69 -3.80 11.36
N THR A 561 21.97 -3.85 11.72
CA THR A 561 23.02 -4.02 10.71
C THR A 561 22.90 -5.42 10.12
N GLN A 562 23.39 -5.62 8.89
CA GLN A 562 23.80 -6.97 8.52
C GLN A 562 25.06 -7.36 9.33
N GLU A 563 25.83 -8.32 8.82
CA GLU A 563 27.12 -8.71 9.37
C GLU A 563 28.19 -7.61 9.20
N VAL A 564 28.75 -7.14 10.33
CA VAL A 564 29.85 -6.16 10.39
C VAL A 564 31.17 -6.83 10.80
N ASN A 565 32.30 -6.29 10.32
CA ASN A 565 33.65 -6.76 10.65
C ASN A 565 34.48 -5.64 11.27
N LEU A 566 34.37 -5.45 12.58
CA LEU A 566 34.99 -4.30 13.25
C LEU A 566 36.18 -4.73 14.13
N PRO A 567 37.35 -5.10 13.58
CA PRO A 567 38.48 -5.62 14.36
C PRO A 567 39.02 -4.63 15.39
N ASP A 568 38.97 -3.33 15.05
CA ASP A 568 39.42 -2.24 15.93
C ASP A 568 38.33 -1.81 16.94
N PHE A 569 37.13 -2.40 16.90
CA PHE A 569 36.06 -2.07 17.84
C PHE A 569 36.51 -2.37 19.27
N MET A 570 36.25 -1.43 20.18
CA MET A 570 36.74 -1.46 21.55
C MET A 570 38.27 -1.39 21.73
N GLU A 571 39.08 -1.08 20.72
CA GLU A 571 40.52 -0.92 20.98
C GLU A 571 40.88 0.43 21.59
N TYR A 572 40.21 1.50 21.15
CA TYR A 572 40.46 2.84 21.67
C TYR A 572 40.02 2.98 23.12
N LYS A 573 40.89 3.61 23.93
CA LYS A 573 40.64 3.94 25.33
C LYS A 573 40.69 5.45 25.51
N ASN A 574 39.53 6.07 25.68
CA ASN A 574 39.44 7.48 25.98
C ASN A 574 40.24 7.79 27.27
N PRO A 575 41.22 8.72 27.24
CA PRO A 575 42.01 9.06 28.42
C PRO A 575 41.19 9.51 29.63
N GLU A 576 40.03 10.13 29.39
CA GLU A 576 39.13 10.67 30.42
C GLU A 576 38.05 9.66 30.86
N ALA A 577 37.81 8.61 30.06
CA ALA A 577 36.77 7.60 30.30
C ALA A 577 37.19 6.21 29.76
N GLN A 578 38.24 5.62 30.35
CA GLN A 578 38.88 4.40 29.81
C GLN A 578 37.99 3.15 29.75
N ASN A 579 36.90 3.11 30.54
CA ASN A 579 35.98 1.98 30.62
C ASN A 579 34.76 2.13 29.69
N GLU A 580 34.64 3.25 28.95
CA GLU A 580 33.54 3.46 28.02
C GLU A 580 33.88 2.95 26.62
N VAL A 581 32.86 2.40 25.95
CA VAL A 581 32.80 2.16 24.50
C VAL A 581 31.59 2.93 23.98
N VAL A 582 31.71 3.60 22.84
CA VAL A 582 30.68 4.52 22.35
C VAL A 582 30.29 4.19 20.91
N LEU A 583 28.99 4.13 20.66
CA LEU A 583 28.41 4.20 19.31
C LEU A 583 27.77 5.58 19.15
N ARG A 584 27.98 6.21 17.98
CA ARG A 584 27.46 7.55 17.70
C ARG A 584 26.47 7.54 16.55
N LEU A 585 25.35 8.21 16.73
CA LEU A 585 24.32 8.49 15.74
C LEU A 585 24.47 9.95 15.31
N ILE A 586 24.62 10.18 14.00
CA ILE A 586 24.66 11.52 13.40
C ILE A 586 23.60 11.63 12.32
N PRO A 587 22.82 12.72 12.22
CA PRO A 587 21.96 12.94 11.06
C PRO A 587 22.80 12.88 9.77
N LYS A 588 22.25 12.28 8.71
CA LYS A 588 22.88 12.26 7.40
C LYS A 588 22.80 13.68 6.82
N PRO A 589 23.89 14.23 6.27
CA PRO A 589 23.83 15.51 5.60
C PRO A 589 22.99 15.43 4.32
N ALA A 590 22.38 16.55 3.94
CA ALA A 590 21.61 16.66 2.70
C ALA A 590 22.50 16.53 1.44
N GLU A 591 23.77 16.92 1.54
CA GLU A 591 24.76 16.89 0.45
C GLU A 591 26.16 16.43 0.94
N GLU A 592 26.97 15.88 0.03
CA GLU A 592 28.33 15.41 0.32
C GLU A 592 29.23 16.59 0.75
N GLY A 593 29.85 16.48 1.94
CA GLY A 593 30.71 17.51 2.51
C GLY A 593 30.03 18.51 3.47
N GLN A 594 28.72 18.37 3.70
CA GLN A 594 28.00 19.11 4.76
C GLN A 594 27.91 18.30 6.06
N GLN A 595 27.69 18.96 7.19
CA GLN A 595 27.35 18.30 8.45
C GLN A 595 25.83 18.08 8.52
N GLY A 596 25.38 16.95 9.10
CA GLY A 596 23.95 16.71 9.31
C GLY A 596 23.37 17.57 10.45
N VAL A 597 22.12 17.97 10.31
CA VAL A 597 21.45 18.95 11.18
C VAL A 597 20.06 18.47 11.60
N MET A 598 19.55 19.07 12.67
CA MET A 598 18.15 18.94 13.07
C MET A 598 17.22 19.42 11.96
N SER A 599 16.16 18.66 11.70
CA SER A 599 15.13 19.03 10.74
C SER A 599 13.77 18.53 11.18
N GLY A 600 12.71 19.15 10.65
CA GLY A 600 11.34 18.74 10.92
C GLY A 600 10.92 18.90 12.39
N LYS A 601 11.61 19.72 13.19
CA LYS A 601 11.17 20.04 14.56
C LYS A 601 9.89 20.87 14.50
N THR A 602 8.77 20.31 14.97
CA THR A 602 7.42 20.91 14.86
C THR A 602 6.92 21.54 16.16
N ALA A 603 7.56 21.25 17.29
CA ALA A 603 7.17 21.73 18.61
C ALA A 603 8.37 22.23 19.44
N ASP A 604 8.08 22.95 20.52
CA ASP A 604 9.10 23.38 21.49
C ASP A 604 9.78 22.19 22.18
N THR A 605 9.09 21.03 22.21
CA THR A 605 9.56 19.78 22.80
C THR A 605 9.80 18.71 21.74
N ALA A 606 11.01 18.16 21.68
CA ALA A 606 11.37 17.02 20.84
C ALA A 606 12.18 16.00 21.67
N THR A 607 12.03 14.71 21.38
CA THR A 607 12.65 13.66 22.23
C THR A 607 13.07 12.47 21.39
N PHE A 608 14.31 12.01 21.60
CA PHE A 608 14.78 10.73 21.08
C PHE A 608 14.61 9.64 22.14
N ARG A 609 14.17 8.45 21.71
CA ARG A 609 13.94 7.27 22.56
C ARG A 609 14.73 6.08 22.04
N LEU A 610 15.22 5.27 22.98
CA LEU A 610 15.86 3.98 22.76
C LEU A 610 15.16 2.95 23.64
N ASP A 611 14.72 1.86 23.03
CA ASP A 611 13.88 0.82 23.63
C ASP A 611 14.62 -0.50 23.78
N ASP A 612 15.50 -0.84 22.85
CA ASP A 612 16.44 -1.93 23.06
C ASP A 612 17.74 -1.71 22.31
N VAL A 613 18.77 -2.48 22.66
CA VAL A 613 20.02 -2.53 21.89
C VAL A 613 20.74 -3.85 22.12
N GLY A 614 21.26 -4.43 21.04
CA GLY A 614 21.94 -5.72 21.08
C GLY A 614 23.12 -5.84 20.11
N PHE A 615 24.03 -6.75 20.45
CA PHE A 615 25.11 -7.23 19.61
C PHE A 615 24.94 -8.74 19.39
N GLY A 616 24.73 -9.15 18.14
CA GLY A 616 24.29 -10.50 17.77
C GLY A 616 25.34 -11.38 17.13
N LYS A 617 25.25 -12.70 17.35
CA LYS A 617 26.08 -13.75 16.76
C LYS A 617 25.53 -14.27 15.43
N LYS A 618 24.20 -14.30 15.29
CA LYS A 618 23.47 -14.85 14.14
C LYS A 618 22.23 -13.99 13.88
N ALA A 619 21.89 -13.75 12.63
CA ALA A 619 20.62 -13.13 12.25
C ALA A 619 19.42 -14.09 12.43
N SER A 620 18.25 -13.51 12.57
CA SER A 620 16.93 -14.16 12.58
C SER A 620 16.47 -14.47 11.16
N ASP A 621 15.64 -15.50 11.01
CA ASP A 621 15.01 -15.85 9.73
C ASP A 621 13.81 -14.90 9.41
N TYR A 622 13.58 -13.91 10.31
CA TYR A 622 12.51 -12.91 10.22
C TYR A 622 13.05 -11.48 10.02
N PHE A 623 12.19 -10.59 9.53
CA PHE A 623 12.52 -9.23 9.13
C PHE A 623 11.38 -8.25 9.45
N TYR A 624 11.71 -7.08 10.01
CA TYR A 624 10.78 -5.96 10.11
C TYR A 624 10.84 -5.10 8.86
N SER A 625 9.69 -4.91 8.20
CA SER A 625 9.59 -4.08 7.00
C SER A 625 8.50 -3.02 7.09
N ASP A 626 8.65 -1.98 6.28
CA ASP A 626 7.73 -0.85 6.13
C ASP A 626 7.25 -0.78 4.67
N GLY A 627 5.94 -0.66 4.46
CA GLY A 627 5.36 -0.44 3.14
C GLY A 627 3.86 -0.71 3.06
N THR A 628 3.20 -0.10 2.09
CA THR A 628 1.87 -0.55 1.62
C THR A 628 1.92 -2.01 1.12
N SER A 629 3.11 -2.46 0.73
CA SER A 629 3.46 -3.85 0.43
C SER A 629 3.34 -4.81 1.62
N MET A 630 3.34 -4.32 2.87
CA MET A 630 3.14 -5.12 4.08
C MET A 630 1.71 -5.00 4.59
N ALA A 631 1.03 -3.88 4.34
CA ALA A 631 -0.41 -3.73 4.59
C ALA A 631 -1.28 -4.60 3.67
N THR A 632 -0.90 -4.74 2.39
CA THR A 632 -1.63 -5.53 1.39
C THR A 632 -1.76 -7.01 1.75
N PRO A 633 -0.70 -7.73 2.20
CA PRO A 633 -0.81 -9.13 2.57
C PRO A 633 -1.63 -9.33 3.85
N VAL A 634 -1.69 -8.35 4.76
CA VAL A 634 -2.63 -8.40 5.90
C VAL A 634 -4.07 -8.51 5.39
N VAL A 635 -4.45 -7.61 4.47
CA VAL A 635 -5.79 -7.62 3.84
C VAL A 635 -6.01 -8.88 3.00
N THR A 636 -4.98 -9.38 2.31
CA THR A 636 -5.08 -10.62 1.54
C THR A 636 -5.32 -11.83 2.44
N GLY A 637 -4.67 -11.89 3.61
CA GLY A 637 -4.95 -12.89 4.63
C GLY A 637 -6.38 -12.83 5.15
N ILE A 638 -6.92 -11.62 5.38
CA ILE A 638 -8.33 -11.44 5.75
C ILE A 638 -9.27 -11.91 4.62
N ALA A 639 -8.93 -11.64 3.35
CA ALA A 639 -9.71 -12.15 2.22
C ALA A 639 -9.74 -13.68 2.20
N ALA A 640 -8.61 -14.33 2.50
CA ALA A 640 -8.55 -15.79 2.62
C ALA A 640 -9.39 -16.30 3.79
N LEU A 641 -9.35 -15.65 4.96
CA LEU A 641 -10.23 -15.97 6.09
C LEU A 641 -11.70 -15.87 5.72
N LEU A 642 -12.13 -14.76 5.14
CA LEU A 642 -13.51 -14.51 4.75
C LEU A 642 -14.00 -15.51 3.70
N SER A 643 -13.12 -15.94 2.78
CA SER A 643 -13.46 -16.93 1.75
C SER A 643 -13.88 -18.30 2.31
N THR A 644 -13.54 -18.61 3.57
CA THR A 644 -14.01 -19.83 4.23
C THR A 644 -15.52 -19.83 4.53
N LYS A 645 -16.14 -18.64 4.57
CA LYS A 645 -17.54 -18.42 4.91
C LYS A 645 -18.34 -17.78 3.77
N PHE A 646 -17.69 -17.00 2.90
CA PHE A 646 -18.33 -16.21 1.86
C PHE A 646 -17.75 -16.56 0.48
N ASP A 647 -18.59 -17.07 -0.41
CA ASP A 647 -18.17 -17.57 -1.73
C ASP A 647 -18.00 -16.46 -2.79
N SER A 648 -18.52 -15.25 -2.54
CA SER A 648 -18.50 -14.14 -3.51
C SER A 648 -17.30 -13.23 -3.28
N ALA A 649 -16.43 -13.09 -4.28
CA ALA A 649 -15.34 -12.12 -4.25
C ALA A 649 -15.82 -10.68 -4.01
N GLU A 650 -16.95 -10.30 -4.61
CA GLU A 650 -17.53 -8.97 -4.38
C GLU A 650 -17.99 -8.78 -2.93
N GLU A 651 -18.56 -9.82 -2.32
CA GLU A 651 -18.95 -9.76 -0.90
C GLU A 651 -17.72 -9.74 0.02
N VAL A 652 -16.70 -10.55 -0.27
CA VAL A 652 -15.42 -10.53 0.48
C VAL A 652 -14.78 -9.15 0.41
N CYS A 653 -14.69 -8.55 -0.77
CA CYS A 653 -14.21 -7.17 -0.93
C CYS A 653 -15.08 -6.18 -0.15
N ALA A 654 -16.41 -6.28 -0.24
CA ALA A 654 -17.30 -5.38 0.50
C ALA A 654 -17.13 -5.53 2.03
N ARG A 655 -16.94 -6.75 2.55
CA ARG A 655 -16.69 -6.99 3.97
C ARG A 655 -15.38 -6.36 4.44
N ILE A 656 -14.32 -6.46 3.65
CA ILE A 656 -13.04 -5.78 3.94
C ILE A 656 -13.21 -4.26 3.95
N LYS A 657 -13.95 -3.71 2.97
CA LYS A 657 -14.16 -2.25 2.84
C LYS A 657 -15.14 -1.68 3.85
N GLY A 658 -16.07 -2.49 4.35
CA GLY A 658 -17.14 -2.11 5.27
C GLY A 658 -16.85 -2.47 6.73
N GLY A 659 -16.10 -3.55 6.98
CA GLY A 659 -15.58 -3.93 8.30
C GLY A 659 -14.34 -3.11 8.61
N VAL A 660 -14.56 -1.87 9.03
CA VAL A 660 -13.47 -0.91 9.25
C VAL A 660 -13.59 -0.25 10.62
N ASN A 661 -12.45 -0.06 11.27
CA ASN A 661 -12.33 0.70 12.49
C ASN A 661 -12.02 2.17 12.16
N ARG A 662 -12.94 3.05 12.55
CA ARG A 662 -12.81 4.52 12.44
C ARG A 662 -12.59 5.19 13.79
N GLU A 663 -12.81 4.48 14.88
CA GLU A 663 -12.71 5.03 16.23
C GLU A 663 -11.25 5.19 16.61
N GLU A 664 -10.45 4.16 16.32
CA GLU A 664 -9.02 4.11 16.64
C GLU A 664 -8.14 4.75 15.57
N ALA A 665 -8.70 5.05 14.40
CA ALA A 665 -8.01 5.78 13.35
C ALA A 665 -7.72 7.23 13.77
N GLN A 666 -6.53 7.73 13.44
CA GLN A 666 -6.18 9.13 13.64
C GLN A 666 -6.74 10.02 12.51
N GLU A 667 -6.76 11.33 12.73
CA GLU A 667 -7.45 12.28 11.84
C GLU A 667 -6.89 12.31 10.41
N ASP A 668 -5.59 12.10 10.26
CA ASP A 668 -4.92 12.06 8.95
C ASP A 668 -5.32 10.84 8.10
N LEU A 669 -5.77 9.76 8.75
CA LEU A 669 -6.28 8.55 8.10
C LEU A 669 -7.76 8.69 7.69
N LYS A 670 -8.61 9.33 8.52
CA LYS A 670 -10.07 9.43 8.30
C LYS A 670 -10.48 10.13 7.01
N ASN A 671 -9.59 10.88 6.37
CA ASN A 671 -9.85 11.59 5.11
C ASN A 671 -8.94 11.14 3.96
N ALA A 672 -8.33 9.96 4.10
CA ALA A 672 -7.32 9.43 3.19
C ALA A 672 -7.76 8.18 2.41
N SER A 673 -8.97 7.66 2.64
CA SER A 673 -9.55 6.50 1.92
C SER A 673 -11.07 6.64 1.71
N VAL A 674 -11.63 5.75 0.89
CA VAL A 674 -13.08 5.57 0.69
C VAL A 674 -13.74 5.21 2.02
N SER A 675 -13.21 4.21 2.72
CA SER A 675 -13.76 3.69 3.99
C SER A 675 -13.54 4.60 5.19
N GLN A 676 -12.56 5.52 5.13
CA GLN A 676 -12.18 6.43 6.22
C GLN A 676 -11.62 5.76 7.47
N GLY A 677 -11.22 4.49 7.36
CA GLY A 677 -10.67 3.73 8.46
C GLY A 677 -9.65 2.72 7.97
N PHE A 678 -9.21 1.91 8.90
CA PHE A 678 -8.40 0.73 8.63
C PHE A 678 -9.25 -0.53 8.82
N VAL A 679 -8.78 -1.64 8.25
CA VAL A 679 -9.52 -2.90 8.24
C VAL A 679 -9.68 -3.47 9.65
N ASP A 680 -10.88 -3.94 9.96
CA ASP A 680 -11.21 -4.70 11.16
C ASP A 680 -11.69 -6.09 10.72
N ALA A 681 -10.83 -7.08 10.92
CA ALA A 681 -11.07 -8.45 10.50
C ALA A 681 -12.27 -9.05 11.24
N GLY A 682 -12.46 -8.74 12.53
CA GLY A 682 -13.61 -9.22 13.31
C GLY A 682 -14.92 -8.65 12.76
N ALA A 683 -14.98 -7.33 12.57
CA ALA A 683 -16.14 -6.63 12.03
C ALA A 683 -16.49 -7.08 10.60
N ALA A 684 -15.51 -7.49 9.80
CA ALA A 684 -15.74 -8.03 8.46
C ALA A 684 -16.60 -9.31 8.46
N PHE A 685 -16.59 -10.10 9.54
CA PHE A 685 -17.42 -11.31 9.70
C PHE A 685 -18.85 -11.03 10.22
N ASP A 686 -19.14 -9.81 10.67
CA ASP A 686 -20.42 -9.39 11.27
C ASP A 686 -21.10 -8.30 10.44
N ASP A 687 -22.20 -8.67 9.78
CA ASP A 687 -23.03 -7.76 8.98
C ASP A 687 -23.48 -6.54 9.77
N THR A 688 -23.68 -6.65 11.09
CA THR A 688 -24.16 -5.54 11.92
C THR A 688 -23.09 -4.47 12.15
N GLN A 689 -21.81 -4.85 12.05
CA GLN A 689 -20.66 -3.96 12.22
C GLN A 689 -20.16 -3.40 10.89
N CYS A 690 -20.37 -4.10 9.77
CA CYS A 690 -20.04 -3.57 8.45
C CYS A 690 -20.84 -2.30 8.11
N VAL A 691 -20.13 -1.22 7.79
CA VAL A 691 -20.72 0.00 7.22
C VAL A 691 -21.12 -0.22 5.76
N PRO A 692 -22.06 0.57 5.21
CA PRO A 692 -22.41 0.50 3.79
C PRO A 692 -21.21 0.58 2.86
N VAL A 693 -21.15 -0.29 1.85
CA VAL A 693 -20.17 -0.21 0.77
C VAL A 693 -20.91 0.05 -0.54
N LEU A 694 -20.57 1.13 -1.22
CA LEU A 694 -21.25 1.60 -2.42
C LEU A 694 -20.40 1.22 -3.64
N ASN A 695 -20.88 0.25 -4.45
CA ASN A 695 -20.12 -0.31 -5.57
C ASN A 695 -20.46 0.35 -6.91
N ASP A 696 -21.73 0.64 -7.17
CA ASP A 696 -22.17 1.11 -8.48
C ASP A 696 -23.38 2.05 -8.38
N LEU A 697 -23.42 3.08 -9.23
CA LEU A 697 -24.52 4.04 -9.33
C LEU A 697 -24.94 4.20 -10.78
N THR A 698 -26.12 3.72 -11.12
CA THR A 698 -26.73 3.92 -12.44
C THR A 698 -27.81 5.00 -12.36
N ILE A 699 -27.85 5.92 -13.34
CA ILE A 699 -28.85 7.00 -13.39
C ILE A 699 -29.61 6.95 -14.71
N ASP A 700 -30.94 6.89 -14.64
CA ASP A 700 -31.86 6.97 -15.78
C ASP A 700 -32.89 8.10 -15.55
N GLY A 701 -32.77 9.18 -16.32
CA GLY A 701 -33.55 10.39 -16.10
C GLY A 701 -33.24 11.04 -14.75
N ASP A 702 -34.24 11.11 -13.87
CA ASP A 702 -34.12 11.58 -12.49
C ASP A 702 -34.01 10.43 -11.47
N THR A 703 -34.09 9.17 -11.92
CA THR A 703 -34.04 8.00 -11.05
C THR A 703 -32.63 7.44 -11.00
N ALA A 704 -32.08 7.32 -9.80
CA ALA A 704 -30.80 6.69 -9.54
C ALA A 704 -30.99 5.33 -8.85
N THR A 705 -30.18 4.35 -9.24
CA THR A 705 -30.09 3.02 -8.63
C THR A 705 -28.67 2.82 -8.13
N LEU A 706 -28.51 2.80 -6.81
CA LEU A 706 -27.26 2.53 -6.11
C LEU A 706 -27.20 1.06 -5.70
N LYS A 707 -26.14 0.36 -6.07
CA LYS A 707 -25.86 -1.02 -5.67
C LYS A 707 -24.66 -1.08 -4.74
N GLY A 708 -24.69 -2.05 -3.84
CA GLY A 708 -23.63 -2.23 -2.86
C GLY A 708 -24.02 -3.25 -1.80
N TYR A 709 -23.45 -3.13 -0.61
CA TYR A 709 -23.65 -4.05 0.50
C TYR A 709 -23.92 -3.30 1.80
N PHE A 710 -24.55 -4.00 2.74
CA PHE A 710 -24.79 -3.57 4.12
C PHE A 710 -25.63 -2.30 4.27
N PHE A 711 -26.51 -2.00 3.29
CA PHE A 711 -27.38 -0.83 3.34
C PHE A 711 -28.47 -0.94 4.42
N GLY A 712 -28.71 -2.14 4.97
CA GLY A 712 -29.83 -2.39 5.84
C GLY A 712 -31.16 -2.22 5.10
N THR A 713 -32.24 -2.01 5.84
CA THR A 713 -33.60 -1.94 5.25
C THR A 713 -34.19 -0.53 5.20
N GLN A 714 -33.54 0.45 5.83
CA GLN A 714 -34.00 1.84 5.89
C GLN A 714 -32.87 2.78 6.33
N GLY A 715 -32.97 4.05 5.93
CA GLY A 715 -31.98 5.07 6.24
C GLY A 715 -32.16 6.32 5.37
N THR A 716 -31.07 7.07 5.20
CA THR A 716 -31.02 8.25 4.33
C THR A 716 -29.94 8.09 3.26
N VAL A 717 -30.19 8.67 2.08
CA VAL A 717 -29.16 8.89 1.06
C VAL A 717 -28.96 10.39 0.87
N SER A 718 -27.71 10.83 0.86
CA SER A 718 -27.30 12.19 0.48
C SER A 718 -26.44 12.15 -0.79
N VAL A 719 -26.67 13.08 -1.70
CA VAL A 719 -25.86 13.26 -2.92
C VAL A 719 -25.40 14.71 -2.96
N GLY A 720 -24.08 14.94 -2.93
CA GLY A 720 -23.53 16.30 -2.94
C GLY A 720 -23.99 17.15 -1.76
N GLY A 721 -24.19 16.52 -0.60
CA GLY A 721 -24.70 17.16 0.61
C GLY A 721 -26.21 17.42 0.63
N GLN A 722 -26.96 16.99 -0.38
CA GLN A 722 -28.43 17.10 -0.42
C GLN A 722 -29.12 15.76 -0.24
N ASN A 723 -30.12 15.71 0.63
CA ASN A 723 -30.94 14.51 0.83
C ASN A 723 -31.70 14.14 -0.45
N ALA A 724 -31.58 12.87 -0.84
CA ALA A 724 -32.31 12.29 -1.95
C ALA A 724 -33.63 11.67 -1.50
N ALA A 725 -34.65 11.72 -2.37
CA ALA A 725 -35.95 11.11 -2.09
C ALA A 725 -35.91 9.61 -2.44
N ILE A 726 -35.87 8.75 -1.44
CA ILE A 726 -35.81 7.29 -1.61
C ILE A 726 -37.14 6.77 -2.16
N THR A 727 -37.08 5.96 -3.22
CA THR A 727 -38.22 5.31 -3.87
C THR A 727 -38.26 3.80 -3.66
N GLY A 728 -37.13 3.21 -3.26
CA GLY A 728 -36.99 1.79 -2.89
C GLY A 728 -35.69 1.56 -2.12
N TRP A 729 -35.73 0.65 -1.16
CA TRP A 729 -34.56 0.31 -0.33
C TRP A 729 -34.54 -1.18 -0.04
N ALA A 730 -33.40 -1.80 -0.30
CA ALA A 730 -33.04 -3.16 0.04
C ALA A 730 -31.59 -3.16 0.53
N ASP A 731 -31.17 -4.26 1.16
CA ASP A 731 -29.87 -4.36 1.81
C ASP A 731 -28.67 -4.20 0.86
N ASN A 732 -28.88 -4.43 -0.44
CA ASN A 732 -27.86 -4.32 -1.48
C ASN A 732 -28.24 -3.37 -2.62
N THR A 733 -29.39 -2.71 -2.56
CA THR A 733 -29.86 -1.82 -3.63
C THR A 733 -30.76 -0.72 -3.08
N ILE A 734 -30.47 0.53 -3.42
CA ILE A 734 -31.31 1.68 -3.11
C ILE A 734 -31.69 2.37 -4.41
N THR A 735 -32.97 2.64 -4.61
CA THR A 735 -33.45 3.51 -5.69
C THR A 735 -33.93 4.83 -5.10
N PHE A 736 -33.52 5.95 -5.70
CA PHE A 736 -33.89 7.29 -5.23
C PHE A 736 -33.99 8.29 -6.38
N THR A 737 -34.68 9.41 -6.13
CA THR A 737 -34.73 10.54 -7.06
C THR A 737 -33.52 11.45 -6.84
N MET A 738 -32.78 11.75 -7.90
CA MET A 738 -31.64 12.66 -7.90
C MET A 738 -32.03 14.07 -7.43
N PRO A 739 -31.32 14.67 -6.45
CA PRO A 739 -31.61 16.04 -6.02
C PRO A 739 -31.40 17.06 -7.15
N GLN A 740 -32.19 18.14 -7.14
CA GLN A 740 -32.13 19.14 -8.20
C GLN A 740 -30.82 19.95 -8.18
N GLY A 741 -30.26 20.20 -9.37
CA GLY A 741 -29.08 21.05 -9.54
C GLY A 741 -27.75 20.38 -9.25
N ILE A 742 -27.76 19.13 -8.78
CA ILE A 742 -26.57 18.30 -8.61
C ILE A 742 -26.01 17.89 -9.99
N LYS A 743 -24.70 18.09 -10.19
CA LYS A 743 -24.00 17.74 -11.43
C LYS A 743 -22.57 17.34 -11.15
N GLY A 744 -22.00 16.50 -12.01
CA GLY A 744 -20.59 16.19 -11.97
C GLY A 744 -20.24 15.06 -11.01
N LYS A 745 -18.99 15.03 -10.54
CA LYS A 745 -18.58 14.19 -9.41
C LYS A 745 -19.25 14.62 -8.13
N GLN A 746 -19.83 13.67 -7.41
CA GLN A 746 -20.54 13.90 -6.15
C GLN A 746 -20.27 12.78 -5.18
N GLU A 747 -19.99 13.16 -3.93
CA GLU A 747 -20.03 12.23 -2.82
C GLU A 747 -21.47 11.78 -2.60
N VAL A 748 -21.66 10.46 -2.59
CA VAL A 748 -22.90 9.80 -2.22
C VAL A 748 -22.68 9.13 -0.88
N ILE A 749 -23.55 9.44 0.08
CA ILE A 749 -23.49 8.92 1.44
C ILE A 749 -24.77 8.15 1.71
N VAL A 750 -24.62 6.91 2.18
CA VAL A 750 -25.71 6.07 2.69
C VAL A 750 -25.56 5.98 4.20
N THR A 751 -26.60 6.38 4.93
CA THR A 751 -26.65 6.29 6.39
C THR A 751 -27.84 5.42 6.81
N PRO A 752 -27.62 4.13 7.12
CA PRO A 752 -28.65 3.26 7.68
C PRO A 752 -29.10 3.76 9.05
N GLU A 753 -30.31 3.42 9.50
CA GLU A 753 -30.80 3.90 10.81
C GLU A 753 -30.01 3.37 12.03
N ASN A 754 -29.38 2.20 11.93
CA ASN A 754 -28.76 1.50 13.06
C ASN A 754 -27.26 1.23 12.88
N LYS A 755 -26.63 1.84 11.87
CA LYS A 755 -25.21 1.65 11.56
C LYS A 755 -24.57 2.98 11.20
N ASP A 756 -23.25 3.03 11.27
CA ASP A 756 -22.51 4.16 10.73
C ASP A 756 -22.66 4.24 9.19
N TYR A 757 -22.33 5.40 8.62
CA TYR A 757 -22.51 5.66 7.20
C TYR A 757 -21.40 5.03 6.35
N GLY A 758 -21.76 4.75 5.10
CA GLY A 758 -20.80 4.50 4.03
C GLY A 758 -20.87 5.57 2.97
N ARG A 759 -19.78 5.75 2.25
CA ARG A 759 -19.68 6.74 1.19
C ARG A 759 -18.89 6.23 0.00
N ASN A 760 -19.14 6.81 -1.16
CA ASN A 760 -18.27 6.74 -2.32
C ASN A 760 -18.53 7.96 -3.22
N ILE A 761 -17.59 8.28 -4.11
CA ILE A 761 -17.72 9.40 -5.05
C ILE A 761 -18.11 8.85 -6.42
N PHE A 762 -19.23 9.32 -6.96
CA PHE A 762 -19.74 8.93 -8.26
C PHE A 762 -19.83 10.13 -9.19
N GLU A 763 -19.61 9.90 -10.49
CA GLU A 763 -19.96 10.88 -11.51
C GLU A 763 -21.44 10.77 -11.84
N VAL A 764 -22.24 11.73 -11.36
CA VAL A 764 -23.70 11.70 -11.52
C VAL A 764 -24.19 12.41 -12.78
N SER A 765 -23.32 13.18 -13.44
CA SER A 765 -23.54 13.71 -14.78
C SER A 765 -22.22 14.21 -15.37
N THR A 766 -22.04 14.15 -16.69
CA THR A 766 -20.94 14.88 -17.33
C THR A 766 -21.11 16.39 -17.10
N TYR A 767 -20.14 17.03 -16.46
CA TYR A 767 -20.14 18.50 -16.29
C TYR A 767 -18.93 19.10 -17.00
N VAL A 768 -19.20 19.61 -18.20
CA VAL A 768 -18.25 20.32 -19.04
C VAL A 768 -18.79 21.70 -19.36
N LYS A 769 -17.90 22.68 -19.52
CA LYS A 769 -18.25 24.05 -19.89
C LYS A 769 -17.57 24.39 -21.21
N GLY A 770 -18.30 24.87 -22.21
CA GLY A 770 -17.70 25.29 -23.48
C GLY A 770 -17.16 24.18 -24.41
N TYR A 771 -17.31 22.90 -24.05
CA TYR A 771 -16.93 21.74 -24.86
C TYR A 771 -18.13 20.93 -25.34
N SER A 772 -18.00 20.32 -26.51
CA SER A 772 -18.89 19.28 -27.04
C SER A 772 -18.24 17.91 -26.84
N THR A 773 -18.95 16.97 -26.22
CA THR A 773 -18.49 15.59 -26.05
C THR A 773 -18.66 14.80 -27.35
N LEU A 774 -17.64 14.03 -27.72
CA LEU A 774 -17.57 13.19 -28.91
C LEU A 774 -17.33 11.73 -28.50
N ALA A 775 -17.61 10.78 -29.39
CA ALA A 775 -17.32 9.37 -29.14
C ALA A 775 -15.81 9.13 -29.16
N ALA A 776 -15.26 8.70 -28.03
CA ALA A 776 -13.88 8.23 -27.94
C ALA A 776 -13.67 6.94 -28.78
N PRO A 777 -12.44 6.65 -29.22
CA PRO A 777 -12.16 5.41 -29.96
C PRO A 777 -12.32 4.21 -29.03
N ASP A 778 -13.18 3.26 -29.41
CA ASP A 778 -13.34 1.96 -28.73
C ASP A 778 -13.24 0.83 -29.75
N LEU A 779 -12.00 0.46 -30.09
CA LEU A 779 -11.70 -0.59 -31.06
C LEU A 779 -10.95 -1.73 -30.36
N LYS A 780 -11.26 -2.97 -30.71
CA LYS A 780 -10.41 -4.12 -30.38
C LYS A 780 -9.17 -4.10 -31.28
N LEU A 781 -7.98 -4.11 -30.69
CA LEU A 781 -6.71 -3.87 -31.38
C LEU A 781 -5.83 -5.11 -31.45
N ASP A 782 -5.80 -5.90 -30.38
CA ASP A 782 -4.95 -7.07 -30.23
C ASP A 782 -5.49 -8.02 -29.15
N GLU A 783 -4.81 -9.15 -28.96
CA GLU A 783 -5.04 -10.07 -27.85
C GLU A 783 -3.70 -10.42 -27.18
N PHE A 784 -3.65 -10.44 -25.85
CA PHE A 784 -2.48 -10.90 -25.09
C PHE A 784 -2.89 -12.05 -24.16
N GLY A 785 -2.63 -13.29 -24.59
CA GLY A 785 -3.31 -14.46 -24.01
C GLY A 785 -4.78 -14.46 -24.42
N ASP A 786 -5.70 -14.66 -23.46
CA ASP A 786 -7.16 -14.58 -23.66
C ASP A 786 -7.73 -13.15 -23.40
N TYR A 787 -6.85 -12.14 -23.27
CA TYR A 787 -7.23 -10.76 -22.94
C TYR A 787 -7.34 -9.85 -24.18
N ASP A 788 -8.47 -9.15 -24.35
CA ASP A 788 -8.73 -8.22 -25.45
C ASP A 788 -8.10 -6.83 -25.19
N LEU A 789 -7.04 -6.49 -25.93
CA LEU A 789 -6.44 -5.15 -25.91
C LEU A 789 -7.25 -4.19 -26.80
N ARG A 790 -7.65 -3.04 -26.26
CA ARG A 790 -8.52 -2.04 -26.90
C ARG A 790 -7.85 -0.68 -27.09
N SER A 791 -8.50 0.23 -27.83
CA SER A 791 -8.05 1.62 -28.03
C SER A 791 -7.80 2.39 -26.74
N ALA A 792 -8.53 2.06 -25.67
CA ALA A 792 -8.31 2.60 -24.33
C ALA A 792 -6.96 2.19 -23.72
N ASP A 793 -6.35 1.10 -24.15
CA ASP A 793 -5.07 0.60 -23.62
C ASP A 793 -3.86 1.24 -24.32
N LEU A 794 -4.09 2.02 -25.38
CA LEU A 794 -3.00 2.72 -26.07
C LEU A 794 -2.44 3.83 -25.18
N TYR A 795 -1.13 4.05 -25.24
CA TYR A 795 -0.49 5.27 -24.81
C TYR A 795 -0.46 6.24 -26.00
N PRO A 796 -1.16 7.39 -25.95
CA PRO A 796 -1.23 8.31 -27.09
C PRO A 796 0.10 8.99 -27.32
N LEU A 797 0.50 9.08 -28.59
CA LEU A 797 1.76 9.69 -28.99
C LEU A 797 1.55 11.04 -29.66
N THR A 798 0.61 11.12 -30.61
CA THR A 798 0.39 12.34 -31.40
C THR A 798 -0.96 12.32 -32.14
N MET A 799 -1.53 13.50 -32.41
CA MET A 799 -2.77 13.69 -33.17
C MET A 799 -2.58 14.74 -34.27
N ALA A 800 -3.30 14.60 -35.38
CA ALA A 800 -3.33 15.58 -36.46
C ALA A 800 -4.73 15.64 -37.11
N ALA A 801 -5.02 16.75 -37.80
CA ALA A 801 -6.31 17.00 -38.41
C ALA A 801 -6.20 17.53 -39.85
N THR A 802 -6.88 16.85 -40.77
CA THR A 802 -7.21 17.39 -42.10
C THR A 802 -8.52 18.18 -42.02
N GLU A 803 -9.02 18.70 -43.15
CA GLU A 803 -10.31 19.42 -43.19
C GLU A 803 -11.50 18.55 -42.74
N ASN A 804 -11.46 17.22 -42.99
CA ASN A 804 -12.60 16.33 -42.74
C ASN A 804 -12.29 15.11 -41.87
N LYS A 805 -11.02 14.87 -41.54
CA LYS A 805 -10.56 13.68 -40.80
C LYS A 805 -9.56 14.04 -39.70
N LEU A 806 -9.61 13.34 -38.58
CA LEU A 806 -8.55 13.33 -37.55
C LEU A 806 -7.84 11.98 -37.58
N ALA A 807 -6.56 11.95 -37.23
CA ALA A 807 -5.83 10.72 -36.99
C ALA A 807 -5.07 10.84 -35.68
N TYR A 808 -5.03 9.77 -34.88
CA TYR A 808 -4.12 9.66 -33.74
C TYR A 808 -3.32 8.37 -33.82
N LEU A 809 -2.08 8.44 -33.35
CA LEU A 809 -1.15 7.33 -33.21
C LEU A 809 -0.94 7.05 -31.71
N GLY A 810 -1.00 5.78 -31.32
CA GLY A 810 -0.67 5.34 -29.96
C GLY A 810 0.13 4.03 -29.96
N ILE A 811 0.66 3.65 -28.80
CA ILE A 811 1.43 2.42 -28.59
C ILE A 811 0.80 1.56 -27.49
N ILE A 812 0.70 0.25 -27.71
CA ILE A 812 0.35 -0.73 -26.69
C ILE A 812 1.62 -1.01 -25.89
N LEU A 813 1.65 -0.68 -24.60
CA LEU A 813 2.86 -0.80 -23.79
C LEU A 813 3.26 -2.26 -23.56
N GLU A 814 2.28 -3.15 -23.41
CA GLU A 814 2.46 -4.59 -23.13
C GLU A 814 3.17 -5.33 -24.28
N SER A 815 2.96 -4.89 -25.52
CA SER A 815 3.52 -5.51 -26.72
C SER A 815 4.48 -4.61 -27.50
N SER A 816 4.64 -3.36 -27.05
CA SER A 816 5.29 -2.26 -27.79
C SER A 816 4.69 -1.98 -29.17
N LYS A 817 3.48 -2.47 -29.47
CA LYS A 817 2.89 -2.33 -30.82
C LYS A 817 2.23 -0.98 -31.05
N LEU A 818 2.62 -0.31 -32.13
CA LEU A 818 1.98 0.93 -32.58
C LEU A 818 0.65 0.64 -33.28
N LYS A 819 -0.36 1.49 -33.05
CA LYS A 819 -1.66 1.46 -33.72
C LYS A 819 -2.11 2.89 -34.06
N MET A 820 -2.68 3.08 -35.24
CA MET A 820 -3.24 4.36 -35.68
C MET A 820 -4.72 4.21 -36.02
N SER A 821 -5.53 5.17 -35.62
CA SER A 821 -6.97 5.22 -35.90
C SER A 821 -7.35 6.57 -36.51
N VAL A 822 -8.38 6.58 -37.35
CA VAL A 822 -8.86 7.77 -38.06
C VAL A 822 -10.33 8.03 -37.71
N TYR A 823 -10.67 9.29 -37.47
CA TYR A 823 -12.01 9.76 -37.15
C TYR A 823 -12.55 10.60 -38.30
N ASP A 824 -13.78 10.33 -38.72
CA ASP A 824 -14.52 11.15 -39.67
C ASP A 824 -15.27 12.26 -38.94
N ILE A 825 -14.86 13.51 -39.18
CA ILE A 825 -15.42 14.68 -38.50
C ILE A 825 -16.89 14.87 -38.85
N ALA A 826 -17.27 14.67 -40.12
CA ALA A 826 -18.63 14.89 -40.58
C ALA A 826 -19.58 13.76 -40.15
N ALA A 827 -19.11 12.51 -40.16
CA ALA A 827 -19.89 11.35 -39.75
C ALA A 827 -19.90 11.14 -38.22
N GLY A 828 -18.99 11.77 -37.49
CA GLY A 828 -18.92 11.68 -36.04
C GLY A 828 -18.48 10.32 -35.51
N LYS A 829 -17.61 9.60 -36.23
CA LYS A 829 -17.22 8.23 -35.87
C LYS A 829 -15.78 7.87 -36.25
N TRP A 830 -15.19 6.97 -35.49
CA TRP A 830 -13.91 6.32 -35.80
C TRP A 830 -14.08 5.24 -36.87
N ASP A 831 -13.03 5.00 -37.66
CA ASP A 831 -12.95 3.85 -38.55
C ASP A 831 -13.01 2.54 -37.75
N GLU A 832 -13.70 1.52 -38.28
CA GLU A 832 -13.95 0.25 -37.58
C GLU A 832 -12.69 -0.59 -37.35
N LYS A 833 -11.59 -0.27 -38.02
CA LYS A 833 -10.30 -0.97 -37.93
C LYS A 833 -9.14 0.01 -37.89
N PRO A 834 -8.04 -0.32 -37.18
CA PRO A 834 -6.81 0.45 -37.24
C PRO A 834 -6.25 0.53 -38.65
N VAL A 835 -5.63 1.65 -38.96
CA VAL A 835 -4.90 1.88 -40.21
C VAL A 835 -3.58 1.11 -40.16
N SER A 836 -3.24 0.40 -41.24
CA SER A 836 -1.92 -0.21 -41.39
C SER A 836 -0.83 0.86 -41.37
N LEU A 837 0.19 0.67 -40.53
CA LEU A 837 1.31 1.58 -40.41
C LEU A 837 2.34 1.39 -41.53
N PRO A 838 3.20 2.40 -41.80
CA PRO A 838 4.37 2.25 -42.65
C PRO A 838 5.25 1.05 -42.27
N GLU A 839 5.89 0.43 -43.27
CA GLU A 839 6.77 -0.71 -43.03
C GLU A 839 8.00 -0.34 -42.19
N ASN A 840 8.42 -1.28 -41.34
CA ASN A 840 9.63 -1.24 -40.52
C ASN A 840 9.72 -0.06 -39.53
N MET A 841 8.60 0.55 -39.13
CA MET A 841 8.62 1.54 -38.04
C MET A 841 9.27 0.95 -36.78
N VAL A 842 10.14 1.73 -36.15
CA VAL A 842 10.64 1.43 -34.81
C VAL A 842 9.46 1.59 -33.84
N GLU A 843 9.31 0.61 -32.96
CA GLU A 843 8.27 0.51 -31.95
C GLU A 843 8.85 0.95 -30.59
N THR A 844 8.60 2.21 -30.19
CA THR A 844 9.11 2.78 -28.93
C THR A 844 8.08 3.72 -28.29
N PRO A 845 7.98 3.80 -26.95
CA PRO A 845 7.08 4.73 -26.28
C PRO A 845 7.60 6.17 -26.24
N ASN A 846 8.80 6.45 -26.76
CA ASN A 846 9.40 7.78 -26.66
C ASN A 846 8.77 8.77 -27.66
N LEU A 847 8.03 9.75 -27.11
CA LEU A 847 7.30 10.80 -27.84
C LEU A 847 8.16 11.68 -28.75
N SER A 848 9.47 11.74 -28.51
CA SER A 848 10.37 12.55 -29.34
C SER A 848 10.59 11.95 -30.73
N PHE A 849 10.37 10.65 -30.92
CA PHE A 849 10.61 9.95 -32.20
C PHE A 849 9.43 9.95 -33.18
N TYR A 850 8.29 10.49 -32.77
CA TYR A 850 7.12 10.58 -33.63
C TYR A 850 6.61 12.01 -33.67
N SER A 851 6.35 12.50 -34.88
CA SER A 851 5.67 13.78 -35.06
C SER A 851 4.70 13.69 -36.22
N MET A 852 3.42 13.91 -35.93
CA MET A 852 2.38 13.89 -36.93
C MET A 852 1.78 15.28 -37.12
N THR A 853 1.52 15.62 -38.39
CA THR A 853 0.77 16.82 -38.77
C THR A 853 -0.08 16.52 -39.99
N ALA A 854 -0.87 17.48 -40.46
CA ALA A 854 -1.74 17.28 -41.60
C ALA A 854 -1.83 18.52 -42.47
N GLY A 855 -1.92 18.29 -43.77
CA GLY A 855 -2.39 19.28 -44.74
C GLY A 855 -3.90 19.19 -44.90
N LYS A 856 -4.43 19.84 -45.94
CA LYS A 856 -5.88 19.88 -46.20
C LYS A 856 -6.52 18.49 -46.32
N THR A 857 -5.83 17.55 -46.94
CA THR A 857 -6.38 16.21 -47.27
C THR A 857 -5.50 15.04 -46.89
N LYS A 858 -4.26 15.27 -46.44
CA LYS A 858 -3.27 14.21 -46.17
C LYS A 858 -2.61 14.41 -44.82
N PHE A 859 -2.20 13.31 -44.20
CA PHE A 859 -1.41 13.30 -42.97
C PHE A 859 0.07 13.07 -43.28
N TYR A 860 0.95 13.65 -42.49
CA TYR A 860 2.39 13.51 -42.59
C TYR A 860 2.94 13.04 -41.24
N LEU A 861 3.77 12.01 -41.25
CA LEU A 861 4.37 11.41 -40.06
C LEU A 861 5.90 11.36 -40.23
N LEU A 862 6.64 11.97 -39.31
CA LEU A 862 8.07 11.72 -39.12
C LEU A 862 8.24 10.54 -38.18
N TYR A 863 9.05 9.56 -38.56
CA TYR A 863 9.29 8.37 -37.76
C TYR A 863 10.66 7.74 -38.06
N SER A 864 11.19 7.01 -37.08
CA SER A 864 12.35 6.13 -37.26
C SER A 864 11.92 4.77 -37.80
N ALA A 865 12.69 4.22 -38.73
CA ALA A 865 12.52 2.89 -39.29
C ALA A 865 13.82 2.08 -39.25
N GLN A 866 13.71 0.76 -39.13
CA GLN A 866 14.85 -0.15 -39.14
C GLN A 866 15.01 -0.85 -40.49
N GLU A 867 16.17 -0.69 -41.11
CA GLU A 867 16.53 -1.45 -42.32
C GLU A 867 17.63 -2.46 -42.07
N LYS A 868 17.48 -3.62 -42.72
CA LYS A 868 18.49 -4.66 -42.75
C LYS A 868 19.58 -4.28 -43.75
N VAL A 869 20.81 -4.19 -43.26
CA VAL A 869 22.01 -3.92 -44.05
C VAL A 869 23.07 -4.99 -43.82
N ILE A 870 23.70 -5.44 -44.90
CA ILE A 870 24.82 -6.39 -44.80
C ILE A 870 26.11 -5.61 -44.59
N LYS A 871 26.73 -5.78 -43.42
CA LYS A 871 28.04 -5.24 -43.08
C LYS A 871 28.98 -6.39 -42.75
N ASP A 872 30.11 -6.47 -43.44
CA ASP A 872 31.13 -7.53 -43.28
C ASP A 872 30.58 -8.97 -43.39
N GLY A 873 29.58 -9.18 -44.26
CA GLY A 873 28.94 -10.48 -44.47
C GLY A 873 27.97 -10.90 -43.37
N LYS A 874 27.70 -10.03 -42.39
CA LYS A 874 26.67 -10.21 -41.35
C LYS A 874 25.52 -9.23 -41.57
N GLU A 875 24.31 -9.70 -41.36
CA GLU A 875 23.12 -8.87 -41.33
C GLU A 875 23.14 -8.01 -40.05
N THR A 876 23.03 -6.70 -40.23
CA THR A 876 22.94 -5.70 -39.16
C THR A 876 21.74 -4.80 -39.44
N THR A 877 21.21 -4.12 -38.42
CA THR A 877 20.15 -3.13 -38.60
C THR A 877 20.73 -1.72 -38.59
N LYS A 878 20.16 -0.86 -39.42
CA LYS A 878 20.45 0.57 -39.44
C LYS A 878 19.14 1.33 -39.25
N ASP A 879 19.14 2.23 -38.28
CA ASP A 879 18.05 3.18 -38.10
C ASP A 879 18.12 4.26 -39.19
N ILE A 880 16.99 4.51 -39.83
CA ILE A 880 16.80 5.56 -40.82
C ILE A 880 15.57 6.38 -40.45
N VAL A 881 15.59 7.67 -40.76
CA VAL A 881 14.45 8.56 -40.51
C VAL A 881 13.66 8.71 -41.80
N ARG A 882 12.33 8.61 -41.70
CA ARG A 882 11.41 8.66 -42.84
C ARG A 882 10.28 9.64 -42.62
N ILE A 883 9.78 10.15 -43.73
CA ILE A 883 8.50 10.86 -43.80
C ILE A 883 7.49 9.96 -44.49
N GLY A 884 6.41 9.64 -43.77
CA GLY A 884 5.24 8.97 -44.30
C GLY A 884 4.17 9.99 -44.66
N THR A 885 3.58 9.84 -45.84
CA THR A 885 2.39 10.58 -46.27
C THR A 885 1.22 9.61 -46.37
N TYR A 886 0.20 9.80 -45.54
CA TYR A 886 -1.02 8.99 -45.56
C TYR A 886 -2.14 9.73 -46.30
N ASP A 887 -2.72 9.05 -47.29
CA ASP A 887 -3.92 9.51 -47.98
C ASP A 887 -5.15 8.77 -47.41
N PRO A 888 -6.00 9.44 -46.61
CA PRO A 888 -7.16 8.81 -45.99
C PRO A 888 -8.25 8.44 -47.00
N SER A 889 -8.25 9.02 -48.21
CA SER A 889 -9.23 8.68 -49.24
C SER A 889 -8.89 7.36 -49.95
N ALA A 890 -7.59 7.07 -50.06
CA ALA A 890 -7.07 5.83 -50.65
C ALA A 890 -6.75 4.76 -49.60
N ALA A 891 -6.64 5.14 -48.32
CA ALA A 891 -6.14 4.30 -47.23
C ALA A 891 -4.73 3.73 -47.50
N THR A 892 -3.83 4.56 -48.04
CA THR A 892 -2.47 4.16 -48.42
C THR A 892 -1.40 5.10 -47.90
N TRP A 893 -0.24 4.53 -47.54
CA TRP A 893 0.98 5.27 -47.23
C TRP A 893 1.90 5.40 -48.43
N LYS A 894 2.57 6.54 -48.53
CA LYS A 894 3.79 6.73 -49.33
C LYS A 894 4.91 7.16 -48.39
N THR A 895 6.06 6.49 -48.44
CA THR A 895 7.18 6.74 -47.53
C THR A 895 8.43 7.14 -48.29
N VAL A 896 9.18 8.09 -47.75
CA VAL A 896 10.46 8.56 -48.31
C VAL A 896 11.48 8.75 -47.20
N ASP A 897 12.74 8.45 -47.49
CA ASP A 897 13.85 8.71 -46.58
C ASP A 897 14.10 10.22 -46.48
N THR A 898 14.57 10.68 -45.33
CA THR A 898 14.90 12.09 -45.10
C THR A 898 16.23 12.24 -44.37
N GLU A 899 16.84 13.42 -44.50
CA GLU A 899 18.09 13.79 -43.81
C GLU A 899 17.83 14.41 -42.42
N LEU A 900 16.57 14.46 -41.98
CA LEU A 900 16.19 14.92 -40.64
C LEU A 900 16.74 14.00 -39.54
N GLY A 901 16.94 14.56 -38.35
CA GLY A 901 17.48 13.86 -37.19
C GLY A 901 16.48 12.93 -36.49
N GLY A 902 15.18 13.10 -36.76
CA GLY A 902 14.10 12.24 -36.25
C GLY A 902 13.41 12.77 -35.00
N THR A 903 13.89 13.88 -34.43
CA THR A 903 13.29 14.54 -33.25
C THR A 903 12.64 15.88 -33.57
N GLU A 904 12.66 16.31 -34.83
CA GLU A 904 12.00 17.51 -35.30
C GLU A 904 10.47 17.41 -35.16
N LYS A 905 9.82 18.54 -34.89
CA LYS A 905 8.36 18.61 -34.87
C LYS A 905 7.83 19.07 -36.23
N LEU A 906 6.99 18.25 -36.84
CA LEU A 906 6.32 18.55 -38.09
C LEU A 906 5.14 19.49 -37.86
N VAL A 907 4.98 20.46 -38.77
CA VAL A 907 3.83 21.35 -38.80
C VAL A 907 3.55 21.82 -40.23
N VAL A 908 2.29 22.02 -40.60
CA VAL A 908 1.94 22.65 -41.89
C VAL A 908 1.66 24.14 -41.69
N TYR A 909 2.42 24.99 -42.38
CA TYR A 909 2.30 26.45 -42.32
C TYR A 909 2.21 27.04 -43.73
N GLY A 910 1.11 27.73 -44.06
CA GLY A 910 0.92 28.35 -45.38
C GLY A 910 1.07 27.37 -46.55
N ASP A 911 0.46 26.18 -46.43
CA ASP A 911 0.55 25.03 -47.36
C ASP A 911 1.96 24.38 -47.48
N LYS A 912 2.92 24.76 -46.63
CA LYS A 912 4.27 24.16 -46.58
C LYS A 912 4.39 23.20 -45.39
N LEU A 913 4.90 22.00 -45.63
CA LEU A 913 5.33 21.10 -44.55
C LEU A 913 6.66 21.59 -44.00
N LEU A 914 6.71 21.85 -42.69
CA LEU A 914 7.90 22.29 -41.99
C LEU A 914 8.37 21.21 -41.01
N ALA A 915 9.69 21.14 -40.81
CA ALA A 915 10.33 20.47 -39.69
C ALA A 915 10.99 21.55 -38.81
N VAL A 916 10.57 21.61 -37.54
CA VAL A 916 10.94 22.67 -36.60
C VAL A 916 11.74 22.09 -35.44
N GLY A 917 12.89 22.70 -35.15
CA GLY A 917 13.71 22.35 -33.99
C GLY A 917 14.39 20.99 -34.12
N GLY A 918 14.30 20.18 -33.06
CA GLY A 918 14.92 18.86 -32.93
C GLY A 918 16.32 18.93 -32.31
N ASP A 919 17.01 17.79 -32.29
CA ASP A 919 18.34 17.63 -31.68
C ASP A 919 19.37 17.18 -32.70
N ASP A 920 20.60 17.68 -32.52
CA ASP A 920 21.80 17.07 -33.06
C ASP A 920 22.42 16.17 -31.98
N ILE A 921 22.28 14.85 -32.18
CA ILE A 921 22.82 13.83 -31.29
C ILE A 921 24.31 13.60 -31.60
N THR A 922 25.16 13.68 -30.58
CA THR A 922 26.58 13.36 -30.67
C THR A 922 26.89 12.17 -29.78
N VAL A 923 27.45 11.11 -30.36
CA VAL A 923 27.96 9.96 -29.59
C VAL A 923 29.45 10.17 -29.36
N THR A 924 29.87 10.16 -28.10
CA THR A 924 31.26 10.29 -27.67
C THR A 924 31.70 9.05 -26.91
N ASP A 925 33.00 8.88 -26.69
CA ASP A 925 33.54 7.78 -25.88
C ASP A 925 33.02 7.79 -24.42
N ASN A 926 32.49 8.94 -23.96
CA ASN A 926 31.97 9.15 -22.61
C ASN A 926 30.44 9.17 -22.53
N GLY A 927 29.74 8.80 -23.62
CA GLY A 927 28.26 8.74 -23.67
C GLY A 927 27.64 9.57 -24.80
N VAL A 928 26.31 9.71 -24.75
CA VAL A 928 25.50 10.42 -25.76
C VAL A 928 25.11 11.79 -25.24
N THR A 929 25.37 12.84 -26.03
CA THR A 929 24.93 14.21 -25.74
C THR A 929 24.08 14.75 -26.90
N SER A 930 23.31 15.81 -26.65
CA SER A 930 22.51 16.46 -27.70
C SER A 930 22.54 17.97 -27.60
N THR A 931 22.42 18.66 -28.73
CA THR A 931 22.20 20.10 -28.80
C THR A 931 20.96 20.42 -29.62
N ALA A 932 20.06 21.24 -29.08
CA ALA A 932 18.84 21.60 -29.76
C ALA A 932 19.09 22.50 -30.98
N LYS A 933 18.41 22.21 -32.08
CA LYS A 933 18.43 23.01 -33.31
C LYS A 933 17.42 24.15 -33.25
N ASN A 934 17.78 25.26 -33.90
CA ASN A 934 16.90 26.41 -34.10
C ASN A 934 16.32 26.48 -35.52
N SER A 935 16.66 25.52 -36.38
CA SER A 935 16.28 25.53 -37.79
C SER A 935 14.78 25.29 -37.99
N VAL A 936 14.22 25.95 -39.01
CA VAL A 936 12.85 25.74 -39.50
C VAL A 936 12.90 25.38 -40.98
N LEU A 937 12.91 24.08 -41.29
CA LEU A 937 13.17 23.56 -42.62
C LEU A 937 11.88 23.31 -43.39
N ILE A 938 11.86 23.64 -44.69
CA ILE A 938 10.73 23.34 -45.59
C ILE A 938 10.99 22.00 -46.26
N ILE A 939 10.09 21.05 -46.05
CA ILE A 939 10.24 19.67 -46.50
C ILE A 939 9.33 19.38 -47.68
N ASN A 940 9.86 18.72 -48.70
CA ASN A 940 9.05 18.12 -49.75
C ASN A 940 8.62 16.71 -49.30
N PRO A 941 7.34 16.48 -48.96
CA PRO A 941 6.88 15.17 -48.49
C PRO A 941 6.96 14.07 -49.56
N GLU A 942 7.08 14.44 -50.84
CA GLU A 942 7.15 13.47 -51.94
C GLU A 942 8.58 12.93 -52.18
N THR A 943 9.61 13.61 -51.66
CA THR A 943 11.02 13.25 -51.82
C THR A 943 11.81 13.18 -50.52
N GLY A 944 11.26 13.68 -49.40
CA GLY A 944 11.91 13.76 -48.09
C GLY A 944 13.00 14.84 -48.00
N ALA A 945 13.25 15.57 -49.09
CA ALA A 945 14.32 16.54 -49.19
C ALA A 945 13.93 17.91 -48.62
N THR A 946 14.89 18.56 -47.97
CA THR A 946 14.80 19.97 -47.60
C THR A 946 14.88 20.84 -48.84
N THR A 947 13.84 21.63 -49.10
CA THR A 947 13.74 22.51 -50.29
C THR A 947 14.02 23.98 -49.99
N GLY A 948 14.18 24.32 -48.72
CA GLY A 948 14.49 25.65 -48.22
C GLY A 948 14.29 25.70 -46.71
N SER A 949 14.31 26.90 -46.15
CA SER A 949 14.03 27.15 -44.73
C SER A 949 13.26 28.46 -44.56
N LEU A 950 12.54 28.57 -43.45
CA LEU A 950 12.14 29.87 -42.92
C LEU A 950 13.31 30.47 -42.15
N LYS A 951 13.11 31.67 -41.59
CA LYS A 951 14.11 32.25 -40.68
C LYS A 951 14.27 31.34 -39.47
N ASP A 952 15.51 31.08 -39.06
CA ASP A 952 15.78 30.29 -37.87
C ASP A 952 15.20 30.96 -36.61
N MET A 953 14.79 30.12 -35.65
CA MET A 953 14.35 30.55 -34.34
C MET A 953 15.49 31.28 -33.60
N PRO A 954 15.16 32.21 -32.68
CA PRO A 954 16.15 32.94 -31.90
C PRO A 954 17.03 32.02 -31.05
N GLU A 955 16.52 30.85 -30.65
CA GLU A 955 17.26 29.80 -29.94
C GLU A 955 16.81 28.40 -30.37
N GLY A 956 17.65 27.40 -30.08
CA GLY A 956 17.36 26.00 -30.35
C GLY A 956 16.31 25.43 -29.39
N ARG A 957 15.41 24.60 -29.92
CA ARG A 957 14.31 24.02 -29.15
C ARG A 957 14.17 22.52 -29.44
N SER A 958 14.48 21.69 -28.46
CA SER A 958 14.15 20.26 -28.44
C SER A 958 12.94 19.99 -27.56
N GLY A 959 12.09 19.04 -27.97
CA GLY A 959 10.86 18.68 -27.25
C GLY A 959 9.79 19.77 -27.19
N ALA A 960 9.96 20.89 -27.90
CA ALA A 960 8.98 21.98 -27.88
C ALA A 960 7.67 21.61 -28.58
N THR A 961 6.58 22.23 -28.15
CA THR A 961 5.29 22.17 -28.83
C THR A 961 5.29 23.12 -30.02
N VAL A 962 4.84 22.64 -31.18
CA VAL A 962 4.77 23.43 -32.42
C VAL A 962 3.36 23.32 -33.01
N SER A 963 2.74 24.46 -33.31
CA SER A 963 1.41 24.52 -33.94
C SER A 963 1.31 25.71 -34.87
N ALA A 964 0.47 25.59 -35.91
CA ALA A 964 0.20 26.68 -36.84
C ALA A 964 -1.31 26.89 -37.05
N SER A 965 -1.70 28.15 -37.27
CA SER A 965 -3.04 28.55 -37.66
C SER A 965 -2.96 29.74 -38.62
N GLY A 966 -3.50 29.60 -39.83
CA GLY A 966 -3.47 30.66 -40.83
C GLY A 966 -2.05 31.14 -41.15
N SER A 967 -1.75 32.40 -40.83
CA SER A 967 -0.43 33.01 -41.02
C SER A 967 0.44 33.02 -39.75
N THR A 968 0.00 32.38 -38.67
CA THR A 968 0.71 32.29 -37.40
C THR A 968 1.31 30.90 -37.22
N LEU A 969 2.62 30.85 -36.93
CA LEU A 969 3.33 29.66 -36.46
C LEU A 969 3.79 29.93 -35.03
N MET A 970 3.46 29.03 -34.11
CA MET A 970 3.76 29.14 -32.68
C MET A 970 4.67 28.01 -32.24
N VAL A 971 5.63 28.33 -31.38
CA VAL A 971 6.51 27.37 -30.68
C VAL A 971 6.47 27.69 -29.19
N HIS A 972 6.18 26.71 -28.35
CA HIS A 972 6.11 26.88 -26.90
C HIS A 972 6.93 25.80 -26.21
N GLY A 973 7.60 26.15 -25.12
CA GLY A 973 8.30 25.17 -24.30
C GLY A 973 9.62 24.67 -24.88
N GLY A 974 10.09 23.53 -24.38
CA GLY A 974 11.26 22.80 -24.86
C GLY A 974 12.53 23.10 -24.07
N ASN A 975 13.65 22.52 -24.51
CA ASN A 975 14.96 22.70 -23.88
C ASN A 975 16.08 22.89 -24.92
N ASN A 976 17.28 23.19 -24.44
CA ASN A 976 18.50 23.34 -25.25
C ASN A 976 19.16 22.00 -25.67
N GLY A 977 18.48 20.87 -25.45
CA GLY A 977 18.87 19.54 -25.87
C GLY A 977 18.42 18.47 -24.86
N LEU A 978 17.83 17.38 -25.32
CA LEU A 978 17.27 16.33 -24.46
C LEU A 978 18.32 15.67 -23.54
N LEU A 979 19.52 15.46 -24.06
CA LEU A 979 20.68 14.85 -23.42
C LEU A 979 21.81 15.87 -23.20
N ASN A 980 21.46 17.14 -22.98
CA ASN A 980 22.44 18.19 -22.70
C ASN A 980 22.83 18.17 -21.20
N PRO A 981 24.12 18.08 -20.84
CA PRO A 981 24.55 18.13 -19.43
C PRO A 981 24.18 19.43 -18.71
N ASP A 982 24.13 20.56 -19.44
CA ASP A 982 23.74 21.87 -18.93
C ASP A 982 22.30 22.19 -19.35
N GLN A 983 21.37 21.28 -19.01
CA GLN A 983 19.98 21.34 -19.47
C GLN A 983 19.32 22.65 -19.04
N LYS A 984 18.88 23.43 -20.04
CA LYS A 984 18.11 24.66 -19.87
C LYS A 984 16.73 24.45 -20.46
N THR A 985 15.71 24.51 -19.61
CA THR A 985 14.30 24.52 -20.02
C THR A 985 13.86 25.93 -20.38
N TYR A 986 12.98 26.03 -21.37
CA TYR A 986 12.37 27.27 -21.79
C TYR A 986 10.85 27.18 -21.59
N ASP A 987 10.27 28.14 -20.87
CA ASP A 987 8.82 28.15 -20.59
C ASP A 987 8.05 29.18 -21.43
N ASN A 988 8.77 29.91 -22.27
CA ASN A 988 8.25 31.02 -23.05
C ASN A 988 7.82 30.61 -24.46
N THR A 989 7.03 31.48 -25.07
CA THR A 989 6.40 31.31 -26.37
C THR A 989 7.10 32.13 -27.45
N LEU A 990 7.21 31.55 -28.64
CA LEU A 990 7.69 32.19 -29.86
C LEU A 990 6.56 32.22 -30.90
N SER A 991 6.42 33.33 -31.63
CA SER A 991 5.55 33.40 -32.81
C SER A 991 6.32 33.83 -34.04
N TYR A 992 5.96 33.28 -35.20
CA TYR A 992 6.46 33.70 -36.51
C TYR A 992 5.33 34.33 -37.32
N ASP A 993 5.55 35.60 -37.72
CA ASP A 993 4.59 36.42 -38.45
C ASP A 993 4.65 36.27 -39.99
N GLY A 994 5.48 35.34 -40.48
CA GLY A 994 5.77 35.17 -41.91
C GLY A 994 7.09 35.84 -42.36
N SER A 995 7.71 36.65 -41.50
CA SER A 995 8.96 37.35 -41.78
C SER A 995 9.96 37.32 -40.61
N SER A 996 9.47 37.42 -39.38
CA SER A 996 10.28 37.53 -38.16
C SER A 996 9.71 36.74 -37.00
N TRP A 997 10.60 36.32 -36.10
CA TRP A 997 10.25 35.71 -34.83
C TRP A 997 10.05 36.78 -33.77
N ASN A 998 8.95 36.67 -33.03
CA ASN A 998 8.72 37.41 -31.80
C ASN A 998 8.88 36.46 -30.62
N THR A 999 9.71 36.85 -29.66
CA THR A 999 9.87 36.16 -28.38
C THR A 999 9.03 36.87 -27.34
N TYR A 1000 8.18 36.13 -26.64
CA TYR A 1000 7.41 36.64 -25.52
C TYR A 1000 8.13 36.30 -24.21
N ASP A 1001 8.01 37.19 -23.23
CA ASP A 1001 8.49 36.98 -21.87
C ASP A 1001 7.29 36.50 -21.05
N ASP A 1002 6.78 35.33 -21.43
CA ASP A 1002 5.67 34.65 -20.80
C ASP A 1002 6.16 33.40 -20.09
N SER A 1003 5.34 32.91 -19.18
CA SER A 1003 5.49 31.58 -18.62
C SER A 1003 4.11 30.95 -18.61
N PHE A 1004 4.02 29.73 -19.12
CA PHE A 1004 2.87 28.88 -18.76
C PHE A 1004 2.81 28.81 -17.23
N PRO A 1005 1.62 28.74 -16.61
CA PRO A 1005 1.54 28.75 -15.15
C PRO A 1005 2.49 27.69 -14.57
N ALA A 1006 3.27 28.09 -13.56
CA ALA A 1006 4.27 27.20 -12.98
C ALA A 1006 3.59 26.04 -12.24
N ALA A 1007 4.32 24.94 -12.01
CA ALA A 1007 3.80 23.76 -11.31
C ALA A 1007 3.06 24.08 -9.99
N GLY A 1008 3.56 25.04 -9.19
CA GLY A 1008 2.94 25.47 -7.93
C GLY A 1008 1.67 26.33 -8.07
N GLN A 1009 1.26 26.67 -9.29
CA GLN A 1009 0.01 27.39 -9.57
C GLN A 1009 -1.14 26.44 -9.98
N PHE A 1010 -0.82 25.19 -10.27
CA PHE A 1010 -1.77 24.11 -10.50
C PHE A 1010 -1.98 23.30 -9.22
N ASP A 1011 -3.00 22.45 -9.18
CA ASP A 1011 -3.14 21.49 -8.09
C ASP A 1011 -1.90 20.58 -8.00
N ALA A 1012 -1.34 20.40 -6.81
CA ALA A 1012 -0.15 19.58 -6.60
C ALA A 1012 -0.35 18.13 -7.11
N ASN A 1013 0.76 17.44 -7.40
CA ASN A 1013 0.77 16.04 -7.82
C ASN A 1013 -0.13 15.80 -9.04
N GLN A 1014 0.15 16.48 -10.16
CA GLN A 1014 -0.45 16.18 -11.46
C GLN A 1014 0.61 16.22 -12.55
N THR A 1015 0.32 15.58 -13.67
CA THR A 1015 1.14 15.73 -14.87
C THR A 1015 0.92 17.11 -15.49
N LEU A 1016 1.98 17.68 -16.06
CA LEU A 1016 1.95 19.02 -16.66
C LEU A 1016 1.74 18.99 -18.18
N ASP A 1017 1.28 17.87 -18.71
CA ASP A 1017 1.03 17.70 -20.14
C ASP A 1017 -0.26 18.38 -20.58
N ALA A 1018 -0.21 19.03 -21.74
CA ALA A 1018 -1.35 19.73 -22.32
C ALA A 1018 -1.41 19.51 -23.84
N ALA A 1019 -2.63 19.47 -24.35
CA ALA A 1019 -2.92 19.55 -25.77
C ALA A 1019 -2.90 21.01 -26.21
N TYR A 1020 -2.15 21.34 -27.27
CA TYR A 1020 -2.01 22.72 -27.74
C TYR A 1020 -2.54 22.93 -29.16
N THR A 1021 -3.03 24.14 -29.43
CA THR A 1021 -3.23 24.65 -30.80
C THR A 1021 -2.91 26.13 -30.89
N ALA A 1022 -2.36 26.56 -32.02
CA ALA A 1022 -2.21 27.97 -32.36
C ALA A 1022 -3.57 28.61 -32.64
N LEU A 1023 -3.69 29.89 -32.31
CA LEU A 1023 -4.79 30.78 -32.63
C LEU A 1023 -4.28 31.88 -33.58
N ASN A 1024 -5.19 32.66 -34.16
CA ASN A 1024 -4.79 33.85 -34.91
C ASN A 1024 -4.25 34.95 -33.96
N ASN A 1025 -3.68 36.01 -34.52
CA ASN A 1025 -3.07 37.12 -33.78
C ASN A 1025 -1.96 36.68 -32.80
N ASN A 1026 -1.22 35.63 -33.14
CA ASN A 1026 -0.12 35.09 -32.32
C ASN A 1026 -0.57 34.56 -30.94
N GLY A 1027 -1.79 34.02 -30.83
CA GLY A 1027 -2.28 33.34 -29.63
C GLY A 1027 -2.07 31.83 -29.64
N MET A 1028 -2.24 31.19 -28.48
CA MET A 1028 -2.33 29.73 -28.34
C MET A 1028 -3.45 29.34 -27.38
N LEU A 1029 -4.01 28.16 -27.56
CA LEU A 1029 -4.88 27.49 -26.60
C LEU A 1029 -4.17 26.23 -26.11
N ALA A 1030 -4.28 25.94 -24.82
CA ALA A 1030 -3.83 24.72 -24.19
C ALA A 1030 -4.96 24.11 -23.37
N VAL A 1031 -5.08 22.78 -23.39
CA VAL A 1031 -6.05 22.01 -22.60
C VAL A 1031 -5.29 20.96 -21.82
N GLY A 1032 -5.37 21.01 -20.50
CA GLY A 1032 -4.44 20.32 -19.61
C GLY A 1032 -4.40 21.01 -18.25
N PRO A 1033 -3.25 21.11 -17.57
CA PRO A 1033 -3.17 21.03 -16.11
C PRO A 1033 -4.26 21.78 -15.37
N VAL A 1034 -4.89 21.06 -14.44
CA VAL A 1034 -6.04 21.53 -13.68
C VAL A 1034 -5.58 22.49 -12.61
N LYS A 1035 -6.34 23.57 -12.44
CA LYS A 1035 -6.27 24.45 -11.30
C LYS A 1035 -7.60 24.48 -10.58
N ASP A 1036 -7.52 24.49 -9.25
CA ASP A 1036 -8.66 24.61 -8.35
C ASP A 1036 -9.64 23.42 -8.51
N LEU A 1037 -9.11 22.19 -8.57
CA LEU A 1037 -9.88 20.95 -8.58
C LEU A 1037 -10.95 20.95 -7.48
N ASP A 1038 -12.14 20.47 -7.80
CA ASP A 1038 -13.33 20.42 -6.94
C ASP A 1038 -13.84 21.78 -6.42
N LYS A 1039 -13.32 22.90 -6.91
CA LYS A 1039 -13.83 24.25 -6.60
C LYS A 1039 -14.71 24.79 -7.72
N ALA A 1040 -15.55 25.77 -7.39
CA ALA A 1040 -16.49 26.39 -8.35
C ALA A 1040 -15.80 27.01 -9.57
N GLU A 1041 -14.59 27.54 -9.38
CA GLU A 1041 -13.77 28.22 -10.40
C GLU A 1041 -12.70 27.29 -11.02
N MET A 1042 -12.92 25.97 -11.01
CA MET A 1042 -12.02 24.99 -11.63
C MET A 1042 -11.74 25.35 -13.11
N MET A 1043 -10.47 25.25 -13.50
CA MET A 1043 -9.97 25.54 -14.85
C MET A 1043 -8.97 24.49 -15.32
N ASP A 1044 -9.06 24.12 -16.59
CA ASP A 1044 -8.11 23.22 -17.29
C ASP A 1044 -7.84 23.68 -18.73
N THR A 1045 -8.37 24.84 -19.09
CA THR A 1045 -8.27 25.42 -20.42
C THR A 1045 -7.59 26.77 -20.30
N TRP A 1046 -6.49 26.94 -21.03
CA TRP A 1046 -5.56 28.05 -20.90
C TRP A 1046 -5.35 28.70 -22.25
N SER A 1047 -5.28 30.02 -22.29
CA SER A 1047 -5.00 30.76 -23.51
C SER A 1047 -3.83 31.71 -23.33
N PHE A 1048 -2.93 31.70 -24.31
CA PHE A 1048 -1.87 32.68 -24.45
C PHE A 1048 -2.34 33.82 -25.34
N ASN A 1049 -2.14 35.07 -24.88
CA ASN A 1049 -2.39 36.26 -25.67
C ASN A 1049 -1.09 37.04 -25.91
N ALA A 1050 -0.66 37.15 -27.17
CA ALA A 1050 0.54 37.90 -27.55
C ALA A 1050 0.52 39.40 -27.19
N LYS A 1051 -0.67 40.01 -27.10
CA LYS A 1051 -0.81 41.42 -26.70
C LYS A 1051 -0.49 41.61 -25.23
N ASP A 1052 -1.00 40.71 -24.40
CA ASP A 1052 -0.84 40.76 -22.94
C ASP A 1052 0.45 40.04 -22.48
N LYS A 1053 1.05 39.24 -23.37
CA LYS A 1053 2.25 38.43 -23.14
C LYS A 1053 2.12 37.49 -21.94
N ALA A 1054 0.93 36.92 -21.76
CA ALA A 1054 0.61 36.10 -20.61
C ALA A 1054 -0.36 34.97 -20.96
N TRP A 1055 -0.28 33.91 -20.17
CA TRP A 1055 -1.27 32.85 -20.13
C TRP A 1055 -2.38 33.18 -19.14
N ALA A 1056 -3.63 32.90 -19.51
CA ALA A 1056 -4.80 33.05 -18.65
C ALA A 1056 -5.70 31.82 -18.74
N GLY A 1057 -6.21 31.36 -17.59
CA GLY A 1057 -7.21 30.30 -17.52
C GLY A 1057 -8.61 30.82 -17.85
N ASP A 1058 -9.43 29.98 -18.48
CA ASP A 1058 -10.81 30.29 -18.87
C ASP A 1058 -11.80 29.47 -18.02
N ALA A 1059 -12.34 30.06 -16.96
CA ALA A 1059 -13.37 29.41 -16.14
C ALA A 1059 -14.68 29.12 -16.89
N GLY A 1060 -14.90 29.71 -18.07
CA GLY A 1060 -16.01 29.40 -18.98
C GLY A 1060 -15.77 28.15 -19.83
N LYS A 1061 -14.54 27.61 -19.84
CA LYS A 1061 -14.15 26.40 -20.53
C LYS A 1061 -13.56 25.38 -19.56
N LEU A 1062 -14.23 24.24 -19.45
CA LEU A 1062 -13.82 23.12 -18.62
C LEU A 1062 -13.88 21.86 -19.46
N TYR A 1063 -12.71 21.33 -19.80
CA TYR A 1063 -12.55 20.13 -20.59
C TYR A 1063 -12.96 18.90 -19.80
N SER A 1064 -12.52 18.75 -18.55
CA SER A 1064 -12.83 17.63 -17.67
C SER A 1064 -12.96 18.08 -16.20
N GLN A 1065 -13.81 17.39 -15.44
CA GLN A 1065 -13.88 17.57 -13.98
C GLN A 1065 -12.83 16.76 -13.21
N THR A 1066 -12.09 15.91 -13.92
CA THR A 1066 -10.94 15.22 -13.36
C THR A 1066 -9.69 15.73 -14.03
N LYS A 1067 -8.57 15.58 -13.32
CA LYS A 1067 -7.27 15.64 -13.95
C LYS A 1067 -7.25 14.66 -15.12
N THR A 1068 -6.72 15.13 -16.24
CA THR A 1068 -6.53 14.34 -17.45
C THR A 1068 -5.07 14.35 -17.81
N THR A 1069 -4.58 13.22 -18.31
CA THR A 1069 -3.19 13.03 -18.69
C THR A 1069 -3.10 12.54 -20.14
N GLN A 1070 -1.90 12.59 -20.71
CA GLN A 1070 -1.63 12.32 -22.12
C GLN A 1070 -2.55 13.08 -23.07
N ASN A 1071 -2.77 14.36 -22.79
CA ASN A 1071 -3.64 15.22 -23.59
C ASN A 1071 -3.01 15.50 -24.95
N ILE A 1072 -3.60 14.97 -26.02
CA ILE A 1072 -3.21 15.25 -27.40
C ILE A 1072 -4.32 15.99 -28.14
N GLY A 1073 -3.92 16.95 -28.98
CA GLY A 1073 -4.85 17.88 -29.62
C GLY A 1073 -4.54 18.12 -31.09
N ALA A 1074 -5.58 18.41 -31.87
CA ALA A 1074 -5.45 18.90 -33.23
C ALA A 1074 -6.66 19.77 -33.59
N ALA A 1075 -6.42 20.82 -34.38
CA ALA A 1075 -7.47 21.74 -34.80
C ALA A 1075 -7.84 21.57 -36.27
N SER A 1076 -9.14 21.65 -36.58
CA SER A 1076 -9.67 21.66 -37.94
C SER A 1076 -10.89 22.56 -38.03
N GLY A 1077 -10.97 23.36 -39.11
CA GLY A 1077 -12.02 24.36 -39.26
C GLY A 1077 -11.96 25.40 -38.15
N ASN A 1078 -13.02 25.51 -37.35
CA ASN A 1078 -13.10 26.35 -36.15
C ASN A 1078 -13.14 25.55 -34.84
N GLN A 1079 -12.70 24.28 -34.88
CA GLN A 1079 -12.77 23.36 -33.74
C GLN A 1079 -11.38 22.89 -33.34
N PHE A 1080 -11.15 22.84 -32.03
CA PHE A 1080 -10.00 22.18 -31.42
C PHE A 1080 -10.48 20.90 -30.77
N TYR A 1081 -9.98 19.77 -31.27
CA TYR A 1081 -10.29 18.43 -30.77
C TYR A 1081 -9.20 18.00 -29.81
N VAL A 1082 -9.59 17.46 -28.66
CA VAL A 1082 -8.69 16.99 -27.62
C VAL A 1082 -9.11 15.59 -27.21
N LEU A 1083 -8.14 14.69 -27.18
CA LEU A 1083 -8.24 13.34 -26.64
C LEU A 1083 -7.34 13.27 -25.40
N GLY A 1084 -7.89 12.85 -24.26
CA GLY A 1084 -7.15 12.76 -23.00
C GLY A 1084 -7.59 11.56 -22.17
N TYR A 1085 -6.76 11.18 -21.21
CA TYR A 1085 -6.96 10.02 -20.33
C TYR A 1085 -7.49 10.49 -19.00
N THR A 1086 -8.57 9.86 -18.54
CA THR A 1086 -9.20 10.18 -17.24
C THR A 1086 -8.69 9.33 -16.09
N GLY A 1087 -8.01 8.22 -16.41
CA GLY A 1087 -7.71 7.22 -15.41
C GLY A 1087 -8.97 6.52 -14.87
N ARG A 1088 -9.97 6.17 -15.69
CA ARG A 1088 -11.15 5.43 -15.23
C ARG A 1088 -11.52 4.26 -16.14
N ASP A 1089 -12.28 3.31 -15.63
CA ASP A 1089 -12.67 2.10 -16.37
C ASP A 1089 -13.88 2.26 -17.28
N THR A 1090 -14.86 3.04 -16.85
CA THR A 1090 -16.10 3.22 -17.60
C THR A 1090 -15.95 4.20 -18.76
N GLU A 1091 -15.10 5.21 -18.61
CA GLU A 1091 -14.76 6.19 -19.64
C GLU A 1091 -13.25 6.48 -19.65
N PRO A 1092 -12.41 5.51 -20.06
CA PRO A 1092 -10.96 5.59 -20.02
C PRO A 1092 -10.36 6.71 -20.88
N LEU A 1093 -11.11 7.11 -21.89
CA LEU A 1093 -10.78 8.13 -22.86
C LEU A 1093 -11.88 9.17 -22.87
N VAL A 1094 -11.49 10.43 -22.75
CA VAL A 1094 -12.37 11.56 -23.01
C VAL A 1094 -11.96 12.17 -24.35
N PHE A 1095 -12.93 12.30 -25.25
CA PHE A 1095 -12.75 12.96 -26.53
C PHE A 1095 -13.75 14.10 -26.65
N ARG A 1096 -13.26 15.34 -26.70
CA ARG A 1096 -14.11 16.54 -26.75
C ARG A 1096 -13.57 17.56 -27.72
N SER A 1097 -14.43 18.48 -28.14
CA SER A 1097 -14.02 19.62 -28.95
C SER A 1097 -14.54 20.93 -28.40
N THR A 1098 -13.74 21.99 -28.51
CA THR A 1098 -14.17 23.38 -28.25
C THR A 1098 -14.03 24.20 -29.51
N THR A 1099 -14.96 25.15 -29.68
CA THR A 1099 -14.79 26.21 -30.69
C THR A 1099 -13.55 27.03 -30.35
N VAL A 1100 -12.70 27.23 -31.34
CA VAL A 1100 -11.57 28.14 -31.33
C VAL A 1100 -11.88 29.29 -32.27
N ASP A 1101 -11.83 30.51 -31.73
CA ASP A 1101 -12.11 31.71 -32.48
C ASP A 1101 -10.84 32.15 -33.21
N TYR A 1102 -10.84 31.97 -34.53
CA TYR A 1102 -9.78 32.48 -35.40
C TYR A 1102 -10.01 33.96 -35.80
N THR A 1103 -11.08 34.59 -35.31
CA THR A 1103 -11.48 35.97 -35.63
C THR A 1103 -11.40 36.95 -34.46
N ILE A 1104 -11.17 36.50 -33.23
CA ILE A 1104 -11.09 37.30 -32.00
C ILE A 1104 -9.83 36.82 -31.23
N LEU A 1105 -8.85 37.65 -30.86
CA LEU A 1105 -8.88 38.81 -29.95
C LEU A 1105 -8.08 40.02 -30.45
#